data_AF-A0AAV6RD79-F1
#
_entry.id   AF-A0AAV6RD79-F1
#
_cell.length_a   1.000
_cell.length_b   1.000
_cell.length_c   1.000
_cell.angle_alpha   90.00
_cell.angle_beta   90.00
_cell.angle_gamma   90.00
#
_symmetry.space_group_name_H-M   'P 1'
#
loop_
_entity.id
_entity.type
_entity.pdbx_description
1 polymer ?
#
loop_
_entity_poly.entity_id
_entity_poly.type
_entity_poly.pdbx_seq_one_letter_code
_entity_poly.pdbx_strand_id
1 'polypeptide(L)'
;MENVHLVPEDEDLYSGYNDYNPTFDSEELENDVGFQQAVRTSHGRRPPMTAKFPGTAIGARPLATSFGPRIPMTSSMGRPVTGAVQDGAARPMTAVRAAGYTSSLTRGSTFDPLGQSRGPAPALESKNEDTPEEKIKILEKKVNDLIEESCMAQSMGALQLALEKAKEAGRKERALVRQREQSGNGDHINLDLTYSVLLNLANQYENNEMYPEALNSYQVIVKNKMFSNAGRLKVNMANIYFKQKNYPKAIKFYRMALDQISNAHKEMRIKIMQNIGVIFVRMGQYSDAITSFGHIMSESPNVKTGFNLILCYYAIGDREMMKKSFQNLISVPLGVDDEDKYIPSNDDTNSNMVIEAIKNDKLHQMERDLKSLAEKFIMTAAKLIAPSIEASFAAGFDWCVDMVKSSQYVELANDLEINKAITYLRQKDFNQAVETLKTFEKKDSRVKSAAATNLSFLYFLEKDYDQADRYSDLAMNADRYNPAALINKGNTVFIRHDYEKAAEFYKEALRNDSSCTEALYNLGLSYKKLNRLDEALDCFLKLHAILRNSAQVMYQLAQVYELLEDPHQAIEWLMQVISVIPTDPKVLAKLGDLHDGEGDKSQAFQCYYESFRYFPSNIDVIEWLGAYYIETQFCEKAIQYFERATLIQPTQVKWQLMVASCYRRSGNYQKALDTYKDIHRKFPENVECLRFLVRLCTDMGLKEVQEYATRLKKVEKMKEIREQRVKSGREGSARSRREGREGSAGSAGIAEDVKTDSSHSSNSTKGERLSAKMRSLPASNEPYEASNQKELDASYMDPLGPQMERPKTGAKRRVEEDDFADEELGDDLLPE
;
A
#
# COMPACT_ATOMS: atom_id res chain seq x y z
N MET A 1 -26.46 -51.25 -3.24
CA MET A 1 -26.48 -51.08 -1.78
C MET A 1 -26.10 -49.64 -1.50
N GLU A 2 -27.00 -48.73 -1.86
CA GLU A 2 -26.85 -47.29 -1.73
C GLU A 2 -28.15 -46.78 -1.11
N ASN A 3 -28.02 -45.73 -0.30
CA ASN A 3 -29.07 -44.98 0.40
C ASN A 3 -29.54 -45.58 1.72
N VAL A 4 -28.61 -45.65 2.68
CA VAL A 4 -28.95 -45.41 4.08
C VAL A 4 -28.83 -43.89 4.30
N HIS A 5 -29.96 -43.17 4.29
CA HIS A 5 -30.02 -41.83 4.87
C HIS A 5 -30.01 -41.99 6.40
N LEU A 6 -28.81 -41.95 6.99
CA LEU A 6 -28.67 -41.58 8.39
C LEU A 6 -28.93 -40.07 8.47
N VAL A 7 -29.92 -39.71 9.27
CA VAL A 7 -30.19 -38.35 9.72
C VAL A 7 -28.93 -37.82 10.40
N PRO A 8 -28.42 -36.61 10.08
CA PRO A 8 -27.48 -35.93 10.95
C PRO A 8 -28.25 -35.44 12.18
N GLU A 9 -27.93 -35.99 13.35
CA GLU A 9 -28.14 -35.28 14.61
C GLU A 9 -27.21 -34.05 14.63
N ASP A 10 -27.73 -32.93 15.13
CA ASP A 10 -27.04 -31.66 15.41
C ASP A 10 -26.78 -30.67 14.25
N GLU A 11 -27.76 -30.44 13.38
CA GLU A 11 -27.87 -29.14 12.70
C GLU A 11 -28.47 -28.10 13.68
N ASP A 12 -27.61 -27.26 14.25
CA ASP A 12 -28.03 -26.09 15.03
C ASP A 12 -28.81 -25.12 14.14
N LEU A 13 -30.14 -25.21 14.22
CA LEU A 13 -31.13 -24.39 13.52
C LEU A 13 -31.01 -22.87 13.82
N TYR A 14 -30.04 -22.48 14.67
CA TYR A 14 -29.79 -21.13 15.16
C TYR A 14 -28.42 -20.55 14.76
N SER A 15 -27.73 -21.10 13.77
CA SER A 15 -26.43 -20.59 13.28
C SER A 15 -26.42 -19.08 12.99
N GLY A 16 -27.55 -18.49 12.59
CA GLY A 16 -27.73 -17.04 12.41
C GLY A 16 -27.65 -16.18 13.68
N TYR A 17 -27.45 -16.77 14.87
CA TYR A 17 -27.14 -16.05 16.12
C TYR A 17 -25.63 -15.90 16.38
N ASN A 18 -24.77 -16.69 15.72
CA ASN A 18 -23.32 -16.64 15.89
C ASN A 18 -22.61 -15.74 14.88
N ASP A 19 -23.28 -15.35 13.79
CA ASP A 19 -22.70 -14.48 12.77
C ASP A 19 -22.78 -13.00 13.20
N TYR A 20 -21.88 -12.62 14.10
CA TYR A 20 -21.46 -11.23 14.24
C TYR A 20 -19.99 -11.12 13.87
N ASN A 21 -19.74 -10.43 12.76
CA ASN A 21 -18.43 -10.00 12.35
C ASN A 21 -17.97 -8.82 13.26
N PRO A 22 -16.90 -8.97 14.05
CA PRO A 22 -16.35 -7.88 14.86
C PRO A 22 -16.03 -6.70 13.95
N THR A 23 -16.32 -5.48 14.38
CA THR A 23 -16.08 -4.24 13.59
C THR A 23 -14.60 -3.98 13.25
N PHE A 24 -13.70 -4.89 13.60
CA PHE A 24 -12.30 -4.96 13.23
C PHE A 24 -11.86 -6.41 13.04
N ASP A 25 -12.57 -7.18 12.22
CA ASP A 25 -11.99 -8.36 11.63
C ASP A 25 -11.33 -7.98 10.30
N SER A 26 -10.00 -7.93 10.29
CA SER A 26 -9.24 -7.77 9.05
C SER A 26 -9.28 -9.05 8.20
N GLU A 27 -9.70 -10.19 8.77
CA GLU A 27 -9.65 -11.51 8.11
C GLU A 27 -10.76 -11.66 7.06
N GLU A 28 -11.89 -10.98 7.21
CA GLU A 28 -12.94 -10.98 6.17
C GLU A 28 -12.64 -10.06 4.99
N LEU A 29 -11.76 -9.06 5.13
CA LEU A 29 -11.41 -8.18 4.00
C LEU A 29 -10.55 -8.93 2.97
N GLU A 30 -9.68 -9.84 3.41
CA GLU A 30 -8.86 -10.68 2.53
C GLU A 30 -9.69 -11.77 1.83
N ASN A 31 -10.78 -12.23 2.46
CA ASN A 31 -11.68 -13.27 1.94
C ASN A 31 -12.90 -12.73 1.17
N ASP A 32 -13.18 -11.43 1.26
CA ASP A 32 -14.27 -10.80 0.53
C ASP A 32 -14.02 -10.89 -0.99
N VAL A 33 -14.89 -11.64 -1.67
CA VAL A 33 -14.87 -11.83 -3.13
C VAL A 33 -15.05 -10.50 -3.85
N GLY A 34 -15.78 -9.54 -3.27
CA GLY A 34 -15.96 -8.19 -3.79
C GLY A 34 -14.67 -7.35 -3.70
N PHE A 35 -13.96 -7.41 -2.57
CA PHE A 35 -12.63 -6.81 -2.41
C PHE A 35 -11.58 -7.49 -3.29
N GLN A 36 -11.52 -8.82 -3.33
CA GLN A 36 -10.65 -9.60 -4.21
C GLN A 36 -10.97 -9.34 -5.69
N GLN A 37 -12.24 -9.22 -6.08
CA GLN A 37 -12.62 -8.80 -7.43
C GLN A 37 -12.30 -7.33 -7.69
N ALA A 38 -12.46 -6.41 -6.73
CA ALA A 38 -12.07 -5.01 -6.92
C ALA A 38 -10.55 -4.88 -7.09
N VAL A 39 -9.77 -5.69 -6.36
CA VAL A 39 -8.32 -5.83 -6.51
C VAL A 39 -7.97 -6.43 -7.88
N ARG A 40 -8.66 -7.49 -8.33
CA ARG A 40 -8.43 -8.16 -9.64
C ARG A 40 -8.96 -7.37 -10.85
N THR A 41 -10.05 -6.63 -10.72
CA THR A 41 -10.69 -5.86 -11.81
C THR A 41 -10.09 -4.47 -12.00
N SER A 42 -9.15 -4.08 -11.15
CA SER A 42 -8.30 -2.90 -11.36
C SER A 42 -7.16 -3.14 -12.36
N HIS A 43 -7.22 -4.23 -13.15
CA HIS A 43 -6.40 -4.40 -14.34
C HIS A 43 -7.19 -4.01 -15.60
N GLY A 44 -6.91 -2.79 -16.07
CA GLY A 44 -6.98 -2.46 -17.49
C GLY A 44 -8.38 -2.37 -18.11
N ARG A 45 -9.13 -1.32 -17.78
CA ARG A 45 -9.89 -0.57 -18.81
C ARG A 45 -9.78 0.93 -18.54
N ARG A 46 -9.23 1.65 -19.53
CA ARG A 46 -9.31 3.12 -19.60
C ARG A 46 -10.78 3.53 -19.43
N PRO A 47 -11.14 4.36 -18.45
CA PRO A 47 -12.40 5.08 -18.49
C PRO A 47 -12.32 6.09 -19.64
N PRO A 48 -13.35 6.24 -20.49
CA PRO A 48 -13.40 7.36 -21.41
C PRO A 48 -13.44 8.66 -20.57
N MET A 49 -12.55 9.59 -20.90
CA MET A 49 -12.63 10.95 -20.37
C MET A 49 -13.96 11.56 -20.79
N THR A 50 -14.93 11.60 -19.89
CA THR A 50 -16.04 12.56 -19.82
C THR A 50 -17.02 12.11 -18.73
N ALA A 51 -16.71 12.47 -17.49
CA ALA A 51 -17.74 12.54 -16.44
C ALA A 51 -17.41 13.70 -15.52
N LYS A 52 -18.14 14.81 -15.68
CA LYS A 52 -18.11 15.96 -14.78
C LYS A 52 -18.60 15.52 -13.40
N PHE A 53 -17.79 15.75 -12.38
CA PHE A 53 -18.22 15.65 -10.98
C PHE A 53 -19.20 16.79 -10.65
N PRO A 54 -20.33 16.55 -9.96
CA PRO A 54 -21.18 17.62 -9.45
C PRO A 54 -20.58 18.19 -8.16
N GLY A 55 -20.09 19.41 -8.24
CA GLY A 55 -19.68 20.21 -7.09
C GLY A 55 -20.88 20.73 -6.31
N THR A 56 -20.76 20.74 -4.99
CA THR A 56 -21.64 21.41 -4.04
C THR A 56 -21.52 22.93 -4.18
N ALA A 57 -22.61 23.61 -4.53
CA ALA A 57 -22.72 25.06 -4.38
C ALA A 57 -24.13 25.49 -3.96
N ILE A 58 -24.13 26.40 -3.02
CA ILE A 58 -25.24 27.06 -2.33
C ILE A 58 -25.73 28.23 -3.18
N GLY A 59 -27.06 28.39 -3.31
CA GLY A 59 -27.70 29.72 -3.39
C GLY A 59 -28.31 30.18 -4.72
N ALA A 60 -29.54 30.70 -4.59
CA ALA A 60 -30.27 31.66 -5.44
C ALA A 60 -31.12 31.17 -6.63
N ARG A 61 -32.44 31.35 -6.45
CA ARG A 61 -33.53 31.50 -7.45
C ARG A 61 -33.54 32.95 -7.99
N PRO A 62 -34.12 33.28 -9.18
CA PRO A 62 -35.58 33.20 -9.43
C PRO A 62 -36.11 32.91 -10.87
N LEU A 63 -37.43 32.65 -10.86
CA LEU A 63 -38.52 32.59 -11.85
C LEU A 63 -38.29 32.85 -13.37
N ALA A 64 -38.87 31.99 -14.25
CA ALA A 64 -40.17 32.24 -14.93
C ALA A 64 -40.65 31.07 -15.85
N THR A 65 -41.87 30.59 -15.54
CA THR A 65 -43.00 30.08 -16.37
C THR A 65 -42.84 29.46 -17.77
N SER A 66 -43.34 28.21 -17.93
CA SER A 66 -44.39 27.87 -18.92
C SER A 66 -45.10 26.55 -18.58
N PHE A 67 -46.37 26.46 -18.99
CA PHE A 67 -47.44 25.52 -18.61
C PHE A 67 -47.27 24.06 -19.13
N GLY A 68 -47.88 23.09 -18.41
CA GLY A 68 -47.80 21.61 -18.58
C GLY A 68 -48.59 20.97 -19.74
N PRO A 69 -49.10 19.71 -19.68
CA PRO A 69 -49.09 18.72 -18.59
C PRO A 69 -48.57 17.29 -18.96
N ARG A 70 -48.62 16.39 -17.97
CA ARG A 70 -48.14 14.99 -17.86
C ARG A 70 -48.68 14.00 -18.92
N ILE A 71 -47.86 12.97 -19.26
CA ILE A 71 -48.15 11.50 -19.34
C ILE A 71 -46.81 10.76 -19.61
N PRO A 72 -46.53 9.59 -19.00
CA PRO A 72 -45.62 8.61 -19.59
C PRO A 72 -46.33 7.33 -20.06
N MET A 73 -45.81 6.90 -21.21
CA MET A 73 -46.05 5.77 -22.11
C MET A 73 -46.43 4.41 -21.48
N THR A 74 -47.43 3.79 -22.11
CA THR A 74 -47.74 2.35 -22.09
C THR A 74 -47.22 1.72 -23.38
N SER A 75 -46.75 0.47 -23.32
CA SER A 75 -46.46 -0.36 -24.50
C SER A 75 -47.41 -1.57 -24.53
N SER A 76 -48.28 -1.56 -25.53
CA SER A 76 -49.27 -2.60 -25.83
C SER A 76 -48.92 -3.18 -27.20
N MET A 77 -48.56 -4.47 -27.26
CA MET A 77 -48.39 -5.23 -28.49
C MET A 77 -49.69 -5.99 -28.81
N GLY A 78 -50.12 -5.86 -30.06
CA GLY A 78 -51.41 -6.29 -30.59
C GLY A 78 -51.50 -7.76 -31.02
N ARG A 79 -52.76 -8.18 -31.22
CA ARG A 79 -53.22 -9.46 -31.78
C ARG A 79 -52.86 -9.62 -33.26
N PRO A 80 -53.02 -10.84 -33.82
CA PRO A 80 -54.20 -11.07 -34.67
C PRO A 80 -54.88 -12.44 -34.52
N VAL A 81 -56.00 -12.58 -35.23
CA VAL A 81 -57.04 -13.61 -35.19
C VAL A 81 -57.05 -14.42 -36.50
N THR A 82 -57.16 -15.76 -36.35
CA THR A 82 -57.69 -16.85 -37.23
C THR A 82 -57.37 -16.94 -38.74
N GLY A 83 -56.93 -18.15 -39.14
CA GLY A 83 -57.11 -18.73 -40.47
C GLY A 83 -56.73 -20.22 -40.45
N ALA A 84 -57.69 -21.10 -40.76
CA ALA A 84 -57.54 -22.56 -40.79
C ALA A 84 -56.85 -23.06 -42.08
N VAL A 85 -56.19 -24.23 -42.03
CA VAL A 85 -56.33 -25.40 -42.95
C VAL A 85 -55.13 -26.38 -42.81
N GLN A 86 -55.49 -27.62 -42.46
CA GLN A 86 -54.96 -28.98 -42.77
C GLN A 86 -53.50 -29.45 -42.59
N ASP A 87 -53.45 -30.60 -41.90
CA ASP A 87 -52.70 -31.86 -42.09
C ASP A 87 -51.19 -32.00 -41.83
N GLY A 88 -50.86 -33.06 -41.08
CA GLY A 88 -49.54 -33.69 -41.06
C GLY A 88 -49.12 -34.26 -39.70
N ALA A 89 -49.46 -35.52 -39.44
CA ALA A 89 -49.15 -36.28 -38.23
C ALA A 89 -47.64 -36.52 -37.97
N ALA A 90 -47.22 -36.49 -36.70
CA ALA A 90 -46.22 -37.41 -36.12
C ALA A 90 -46.15 -37.25 -34.58
N ARG A 91 -46.25 -38.37 -33.85
CA ARG A 91 -45.93 -38.48 -32.40
C ARG A 91 -44.50 -39.02 -32.22
N PRO A 92 -43.87 -38.76 -31.06
CA PRO A 92 -43.44 -39.87 -30.19
C PRO A 92 -43.81 -39.60 -28.71
N MET A 93 -44.44 -40.53 -27.98
CA MET A 93 -43.84 -41.61 -27.18
C MET A 93 -42.79 -41.11 -26.16
N THR A 94 -43.15 -41.05 -24.87
CA THR A 94 -42.76 -42.04 -23.82
C THR A 94 -43.09 -41.48 -22.42
N ALA A 95 -43.85 -42.22 -21.62
CA ALA A 95 -43.72 -42.17 -20.16
C ALA A 95 -44.21 -43.51 -19.58
N VAL A 96 -43.25 -44.31 -19.16
CA VAL A 96 -43.42 -45.60 -18.48
C VAL A 96 -43.87 -45.33 -17.03
N ARG A 97 -44.88 -46.08 -16.59
CA ARG A 97 -45.45 -46.10 -15.25
C ARG A 97 -44.99 -47.36 -14.52
N ALA A 98 -44.77 -47.26 -13.21
CA ALA A 98 -45.18 -48.21 -12.16
C ALA A 98 -44.80 -47.62 -10.79
N ALA A 99 -45.33 -47.97 -9.61
CA ALA A 99 -46.66 -48.32 -9.10
C ALA A 99 -46.45 -48.69 -7.60
N GLY A 100 -47.40 -48.35 -6.73
CA GLY A 100 -47.49 -48.78 -5.31
C GLY A 100 -46.89 -47.77 -4.32
N TYR A 101 -47.46 -47.41 -3.16
CA TYR A 101 -48.50 -47.96 -2.29
C TYR A 101 -49.13 -46.78 -1.52
N THR A 102 -50.44 -46.74 -1.28
CA THR A 102 -51.02 -46.17 -0.05
C THR A 102 -52.36 -46.83 0.30
N SER A 103 -52.59 -46.91 1.61
CA SER A 103 -53.54 -47.73 2.34
C SER A 103 -54.92 -47.09 2.56
N SER A 104 -55.90 -47.98 2.81
CA SER A 104 -57.10 -47.82 3.63
C SER A 104 -58.22 -46.89 3.15
N LEU A 105 -59.42 -47.42 2.87
CA LEU A 105 -60.45 -47.66 3.88
C LEU A 105 -61.67 -48.42 3.29
N THR A 106 -62.30 -49.21 4.14
CA THR A 106 -63.43 -50.13 3.94
C THR A 106 -64.83 -49.47 3.96
N ARG A 107 -65.80 -50.23 3.39
CA ARG A 107 -67.29 -50.13 3.39
C ARG A 107 -67.89 -49.33 2.23
N GLY A 108 -68.89 -49.81 1.49
CA GLY A 108 -69.68 -51.04 1.56
C GLY A 108 -70.58 -51.17 0.31
N SER A 109 -70.83 -52.43 -0.04
CA SER A 109 -71.57 -53.01 -1.17
C SER A 109 -72.74 -52.25 -1.81
N THR A 110 -72.80 -52.30 -3.14
CA THR A 110 -73.87 -53.02 -3.88
C THR A 110 -73.32 -53.62 -5.17
N PHE A 111 -73.58 -54.91 -5.36
CA PHE A 111 -73.24 -55.73 -6.52
C PHE A 111 -74.45 -55.72 -7.46
N ASP A 112 -74.27 -55.23 -8.69
CA ASP A 112 -75.30 -55.17 -9.74
C ASP A 112 -75.04 -56.31 -10.76
N PRO A 113 -75.85 -57.39 -10.78
CA PRO A 113 -75.60 -58.55 -11.63
C PRO A 113 -76.26 -58.48 -13.01
N LEU A 114 -76.84 -57.35 -13.44
CA LEU A 114 -77.44 -57.18 -14.78
C LEU A 114 -77.24 -55.74 -15.28
N GLY A 115 -76.07 -55.47 -15.83
CA GLY A 115 -75.60 -54.14 -16.25
C GLY A 115 -76.48 -53.41 -17.27
N GLN A 116 -77.50 -52.71 -16.79
CA GLN A 116 -78.27 -51.71 -17.54
C GLN A 116 -78.66 -50.53 -16.63
N SER A 117 -77.73 -49.60 -16.38
CA SER A 117 -78.05 -48.21 -16.03
C SER A 117 -76.83 -47.28 -16.10
N ARG A 118 -76.31 -47.02 -17.30
CA ARG A 118 -75.45 -45.83 -17.53
C ARG A 118 -76.34 -44.64 -17.90
N GLY A 119 -76.85 -43.93 -16.91
CA GLY A 119 -77.18 -42.51 -17.05
C GLY A 119 -75.89 -41.68 -16.95
N PRO A 120 -75.81 -40.48 -17.55
CA PRO A 120 -74.65 -39.61 -17.39
C PRO A 120 -74.45 -39.27 -15.90
N ALA A 121 -73.22 -39.39 -15.41
CA ALA A 121 -72.88 -38.95 -14.06
C ALA A 121 -73.26 -37.46 -13.87
N PRO A 122 -73.75 -37.05 -12.69
CA PRO A 122 -73.98 -35.64 -12.38
C PRO A 122 -72.66 -34.86 -12.52
N ALA A 123 -72.75 -33.61 -12.99
CA ALA A 123 -71.60 -32.72 -13.08
C ALA A 123 -70.91 -32.62 -11.71
N LEU A 124 -69.57 -32.70 -11.70
CA LEU A 124 -68.75 -32.42 -10.53
C LEU A 124 -69.16 -31.05 -9.96
N GLU A 125 -69.83 -31.06 -8.81
CA GLU A 125 -69.95 -29.86 -7.99
C GLU A 125 -68.53 -29.36 -7.71
N SER A 126 -68.19 -28.19 -8.24
CA SER A 126 -67.01 -27.45 -7.82
C SER A 126 -67.10 -27.31 -6.31
N LYS A 127 -66.15 -27.91 -5.56
CA LYS A 127 -66.13 -27.81 -4.11
C LYS A 127 -66.33 -26.34 -3.70
N ASN A 128 -67.48 -26.11 -3.09
CA ASN A 128 -67.92 -24.85 -2.56
C ASN A 128 -66.94 -24.38 -1.48
N GLU A 129 -66.64 -23.08 -1.53
CA GLU A 129 -66.04 -22.22 -0.52
C GLU A 129 -65.28 -22.91 0.62
N ASP A 130 -63.95 -22.75 0.63
CA ASP A 130 -63.08 -23.20 1.73
C ASP A 130 -63.72 -22.87 3.08
N THR A 131 -63.80 -23.87 3.95
CA THR A 131 -64.32 -23.70 5.31
C THR A 131 -63.51 -22.61 6.02
N PRO A 132 -64.10 -21.87 6.98
CA PRO A 132 -63.37 -20.80 7.68
C PRO A 132 -62.07 -21.30 8.32
N GLU A 133 -62.02 -22.57 8.75
CA GLU A 133 -60.81 -23.23 9.28
C GLU A 133 -59.75 -23.51 8.20
N GLU A 134 -60.16 -23.98 7.01
CA GLU A 134 -59.24 -24.18 5.87
C GLU A 134 -58.66 -22.83 5.40
N LYS A 135 -59.47 -21.77 5.39
CA LYS A 135 -59.01 -20.41 5.06
C LYS A 135 -57.94 -19.92 6.05
N ILE A 136 -58.13 -20.17 7.35
CA ILE A 136 -57.15 -19.86 8.39
C ILE A 136 -55.85 -20.66 8.18
N LYS A 137 -55.94 -21.96 7.89
CA LYS A 137 -54.77 -22.83 7.65
C LYS A 137 -53.99 -22.43 6.38
N ILE A 138 -54.69 -22.05 5.31
CA ILE A 138 -54.06 -21.53 4.09
C ILE A 138 -53.35 -20.21 4.36
N LEU A 139 -53.93 -19.33 5.17
CA LEU A 139 -53.31 -18.07 5.55
C LEU A 139 -52.08 -18.27 6.45
N GLU A 140 -52.12 -19.21 7.39
CA GLU A 140 -50.95 -19.59 8.20
C GLU A 140 -49.80 -20.09 7.35
N LYS A 141 -50.09 -21.00 6.41
CA LYS A 141 -49.08 -21.49 5.47
C LYS A 141 -48.45 -20.34 4.68
N LYS A 142 -49.28 -19.43 4.16
CA LYS A 142 -48.80 -18.24 3.44
C LYS A 142 -47.95 -17.30 4.30
N VAL A 143 -48.19 -17.22 5.61
CA VAL A 143 -47.36 -16.43 6.53
C VAL A 143 -46.00 -17.10 6.71
N ASN A 144 -45.95 -18.43 6.88
CA ASN A 144 -44.69 -19.18 6.96
C ASN A 144 -43.88 -19.09 5.66
N ASP A 145 -44.53 -19.28 4.51
CA ASP A 145 -43.88 -19.16 3.19
C ASP A 145 -43.20 -17.78 3.02
N LEU A 146 -43.85 -16.70 3.50
CA LEU A 146 -43.27 -15.35 3.46
C LEU A 146 -42.11 -15.14 4.45
N ILE A 147 -42.10 -15.83 5.59
CA ILE A 147 -40.97 -15.81 6.51
C ILE A 147 -39.77 -16.50 5.85
N GLU A 148 -39.98 -17.67 5.24
CA GLU A 148 -38.94 -18.40 4.52
C GLU A 148 -38.38 -17.56 3.36
N GLU A 149 -39.25 -16.97 2.53
CA GLU A 149 -38.84 -16.05 1.45
C GLU A 149 -38.00 -14.87 1.97
N SER A 150 -38.37 -14.33 3.14
CA SER A 150 -37.64 -13.23 3.79
C SER A 150 -36.25 -13.67 4.25
N CYS A 151 -36.13 -14.84 4.89
CA CYS A 151 -34.86 -15.41 5.32
C CYS A 151 -33.95 -15.78 4.13
N MET A 152 -34.53 -16.34 3.05
CA MET A 152 -33.80 -16.65 1.82
C MET A 152 -33.33 -15.38 1.10
N ALA A 153 -34.14 -14.33 1.08
CA ALA A 153 -33.71 -13.04 0.53
C ALA A 153 -32.56 -12.43 1.35
N GLN A 154 -32.58 -12.59 2.68
CA GLN A 154 -31.48 -12.17 3.55
C GLN A 154 -30.20 -12.95 3.26
N SER A 155 -30.25 -14.28 3.11
CA SER A 155 -29.06 -15.09 2.82
C SER A 155 -28.46 -14.78 1.45
N MET A 156 -29.26 -14.29 0.51
CA MET A 156 -28.79 -13.79 -0.79
C MET A 156 -28.27 -12.33 -0.75
N GLY A 157 -28.28 -11.67 0.41
CA GLY A 157 -27.86 -10.27 0.57
C GLY A 157 -28.87 -9.22 0.08
N ALA A 158 -30.09 -9.63 -0.30
CA ALA A 158 -31.14 -8.74 -0.79
C ALA A 158 -31.95 -8.12 0.37
N LEU A 159 -31.32 -7.24 1.15
CA LEU A 159 -31.85 -6.71 2.42
C LEU A 159 -33.21 -5.99 2.31
N GLN A 160 -33.42 -5.22 1.22
CA GLN A 160 -34.68 -4.50 0.99
C GLN A 160 -35.84 -5.46 0.70
N LEU A 161 -35.59 -6.46 -0.15
CA LEU A 161 -36.58 -7.49 -0.48
C LEU A 161 -36.93 -8.31 0.76
N ALA A 162 -35.94 -8.69 1.57
CA ALA A 162 -36.14 -9.41 2.83
C ALA A 162 -37.07 -8.63 3.77
N LEU A 163 -36.90 -7.31 3.88
CA LEU A 163 -37.74 -6.44 4.71
C LEU A 163 -39.17 -6.30 4.17
N GLU A 164 -39.34 -6.17 2.87
CA GLU A 164 -40.68 -6.10 2.25
C GLU A 164 -41.48 -7.37 2.53
N LYS A 165 -40.84 -8.53 2.37
CA LYS A 165 -41.43 -9.85 2.65
C LYS A 165 -41.77 -10.01 4.13
N ALA A 166 -40.88 -9.59 5.04
CA ALA A 166 -41.17 -9.58 6.47
C ALA A 166 -42.35 -8.66 6.85
N LYS A 167 -42.45 -7.46 6.24
CA LYS A 167 -43.60 -6.55 6.43
C LYS A 167 -44.90 -7.11 5.88
N GLU A 168 -44.83 -7.86 4.77
CA GLU A 168 -45.99 -8.57 4.23
C GLU A 168 -46.43 -9.69 5.16
N ALA A 169 -45.51 -10.49 5.70
CA ALA A 169 -45.79 -11.53 6.69
C ALA A 169 -46.49 -10.94 7.92
N GLY A 170 -45.97 -9.84 8.48
CA GLY A 170 -46.60 -9.14 9.62
C GLY A 170 -47.96 -8.49 9.32
N ARG A 171 -48.29 -8.18 8.05
CA ARG A 171 -49.63 -7.75 7.67
C ARG A 171 -50.60 -8.93 7.60
N LYS A 172 -50.17 -10.04 7.01
CA LYS A 172 -50.99 -11.27 6.89
C LYS A 172 -51.21 -11.94 8.25
N GLU A 173 -50.22 -11.94 9.14
CA GLU A 173 -50.37 -12.44 10.51
C GLU A 173 -51.41 -11.64 11.31
N ARG A 174 -51.38 -10.30 11.25
CA ARG A 174 -52.41 -9.47 11.90
C ARG A 174 -53.80 -9.69 11.32
N ALA A 175 -53.91 -9.96 10.02
CA ALA A 175 -55.16 -10.32 9.38
C ALA A 175 -55.66 -11.69 9.85
N LEU A 176 -54.75 -12.67 9.99
CA LEU A 176 -55.02 -14.00 10.52
C LEU A 176 -55.54 -13.94 11.96
N VAL A 177 -54.90 -13.14 12.85
CA VAL A 177 -55.34 -12.97 14.24
C VAL A 177 -56.76 -12.39 14.29
N ARG A 178 -57.03 -11.33 13.53
CA ARG A 178 -58.39 -10.74 13.44
C ARG A 178 -59.43 -11.73 12.94
N GLN A 179 -59.07 -12.59 11.98
CA GLN A 179 -59.98 -13.59 11.44
C GLN A 179 -60.26 -14.72 12.46
N ARG A 180 -59.26 -15.12 13.24
CA ARG A 180 -59.42 -16.08 14.35
C ARG A 180 -60.32 -15.52 15.47
N GLU A 181 -60.15 -14.24 15.81
CA GLU A 181 -61.01 -13.53 16.79
C GLU A 181 -62.47 -13.45 16.31
N GLN A 182 -62.70 -13.11 15.03
CA GLN A 182 -64.04 -13.02 14.45
C GLN A 182 -64.76 -14.36 14.34
N SER A 183 -64.01 -15.46 14.22
CA SER A 183 -64.55 -16.81 14.11
C SER A 183 -64.91 -17.43 15.48
N GLY A 184 -64.71 -16.70 16.58
CA GLY A 184 -64.99 -17.19 17.94
C GLY A 184 -63.90 -18.07 18.55
N ASN A 185 -62.79 -18.29 17.85
CA ASN A 185 -61.68 -19.15 18.27
C ASN A 185 -60.48 -18.34 18.80
N GLY A 186 -60.76 -17.30 19.60
CA GLY A 186 -59.74 -16.40 20.17
C GLY A 186 -58.71 -17.09 21.08
N ASP A 187 -59.06 -18.24 21.67
CA ASP A 187 -58.19 -18.98 22.59
C ASP A 187 -57.10 -19.82 21.89
N HIS A 188 -57.14 -19.93 20.55
CA HIS A 188 -56.16 -20.67 19.75
C HIS A 188 -55.31 -19.74 18.87
N ILE A 189 -54.80 -18.63 19.42
CA ILE A 189 -53.77 -17.86 18.70
C ILE A 189 -52.47 -18.65 18.71
N ASN A 190 -51.90 -18.87 17.52
CA ASN A 190 -50.60 -19.51 17.37
C ASN A 190 -49.50 -18.53 17.79
N LEU A 191 -49.19 -18.53 19.10
CA LEU A 191 -48.18 -17.66 19.71
C LEU A 191 -46.80 -17.83 19.09
N ASP A 192 -46.44 -19.05 18.67
CA ASP A 192 -45.14 -19.34 18.06
C ASP A 192 -45.01 -18.72 16.66
N LEU A 193 -46.11 -18.72 15.88
CA LEU A 193 -46.16 -18.03 14.59
C LEU A 193 -46.05 -16.51 14.77
N THR A 194 -46.80 -15.94 15.71
CA THR A 194 -46.72 -14.50 16.02
C THR A 194 -45.31 -14.12 16.48
N TYR A 195 -44.68 -14.95 17.32
CA TYR A 195 -43.29 -14.75 17.74
C TYR A 195 -42.32 -14.74 16.55
N SER A 196 -42.41 -15.75 15.68
CA SER A 196 -41.52 -15.92 14.53
C SER A 196 -41.64 -14.75 13.54
N VAL A 197 -42.85 -14.28 13.28
CA VAL A 197 -43.11 -13.13 12.41
C VAL A 197 -42.54 -11.84 13.00
N LEU A 198 -42.74 -11.59 14.30
CA LEU A 198 -42.23 -10.40 14.96
C LEU A 198 -40.70 -10.42 15.08
N LEU A 199 -40.11 -11.58 15.36
CA LEU A 199 -38.66 -11.75 15.45
C LEU A 199 -38.01 -11.55 14.08
N ASN A 200 -38.52 -12.20 13.03
CA ASN A 200 -38.01 -12.01 11.67
C ASN A 200 -38.11 -10.53 11.26
N LEU A 201 -39.27 -9.89 11.51
CA LEU A 201 -39.45 -8.47 11.21
C LEU A 201 -38.45 -7.58 11.97
N ALA A 202 -38.19 -7.85 13.25
CA ALA A 202 -37.21 -7.12 14.05
C ALA A 202 -35.77 -7.29 13.52
N ASN A 203 -35.39 -8.52 13.15
CA ASN A 203 -34.09 -8.81 12.53
C ASN A 203 -33.92 -8.09 11.19
N GLN A 204 -34.95 -8.10 10.33
CA GLN A 204 -34.88 -7.40 9.04
C GLN A 204 -34.81 -5.87 9.20
N TYR A 205 -35.47 -5.30 10.22
CA TYR A 205 -35.29 -3.88 10.54
C TYR A 205 -33.87 -3.58 11.00
N GLU A 206 -33.26 -4.44 11.81
CA GLU A 206 -31.87 -4.28 12.24
C GLU A 206 -30.90 -4.36 11.05
N ASN A 207 -31.07 -5.34 10.16
CA ASN A 207 -30.22 -5.52 8.96
C ASN A 207 -30.30 -4.35 7.98
N ASN A 208 -31.46 -3.67 7.92
CA ASN A 208 -31.66 -2.45 7.12
C ASN A 208 -31.33 -1.16 7.89
N GLU A 209 -30.67 -1.26 9.06
CA GLU A 209 -30.26 -0.14 9.91
C GLU A 209 -31.42 0.74 10.43
N MET A 210 -32.66 0.24 10.39
CA MET A 210 -33.86 0.88 10.92
C MET A 210 -34.00 0.62 12.42
N TYR A 211 -33.07 1.18 13.19
CA TYR A 211 -32.93 0.86 14.62
C TYR A 211 -34.13 1.19 15.52
N PRO A 212 -34.83 2.34 15.38
CA PRO A 212 -36.01 2.65 16.20
C PRO A 212 -37.14 1.63 15.99
N GLU A 213 -37.40 1.24 14.75
CA GLU A 213 -38.42 0.26 14.36
C GLU A 213 -38.07 -1.15 14.85
N ALA A 214 -36.79 -1.53 14.75
CA ALA A 214 -36.28 -2.78 15.31
C ALA A 214 -36.50 -2.83 16.83
N LEU A 215 -36.10 -1.78 17.57
CA LEU A 215 -36.26 -1.70 19.02
C LEU A 215 -37.72 -1.76 19.46
N ASN A 216 -38.61 -1.07 18.73
CA ASN A 216 -40.04 -1.13 19.00
C ASN A 216 -40.59 -2.54 18.80
N SER A 217 -40.17 -3.23 17.73
CA SER A 217 -40.57 -4.61 17.43
C SER A 217 -40.08 -5.58 18.51
N TYR A 218 -38.81 -5.49 18.93
CA TYR A 218 -38.28 -6.27 20.05
C TYR A 218 -38.99 -5.97 21.37
N GLN A 219 -39.34 -4.70 21.62
CA GLN A 219 -40.01 -4.31 22.86
C GLN A 219 -41.42 -4.91 22.98
N VAL A 220 -42.14 -5.05 21.85
CA VAL A 220 -43.45 -5.73 21.83
C VAL A 220 -43.30 -7.19 22.26
N ILE A 221 -42.26 -7.88 21.77
CA ILE A 221 -41.98 -9.27 22.14
C ILE A 221 -41.59 -9.36 23.62
N VAL A 222 -40.64 -8.54 24.09
CA VAL A 222 -40.14 -8.59 25.48
C VAL A 222 -41.22 -8.24 26.53
N LYS A 223 -42.22 -7.41 26.19
CA LYS A 223 -43.33 -7.06 27.09
C LYS A 223 -44.30 -8.22 27.31
N ASN A 224 -44.40 -9.15 26.36
CA ASN A 224 -45.29 -10.29 26.47
C ASN A 224 -44.64 -11.41 27.29
N LYS A 225 -45.20 -11.71 28.47
CA LYS A 225 -44.69 -12.76 29.37
C LYS A 225 -44.85 -14.17 28.81
N MET A 226 -45.66 -14.35 27.77
CA MET A 226 -45.90 -15.65 27.13
C MET A 226 -44.70 -16.13 26.30
N PHE A 227 -43.78 -15.24 25.92
CA PHE A 227 -42.59 -15.63 25.17
C PHE A 227 -41.45 -16.00 26.11
N SER A 228 -41.07 -17.28 26.08
CA SER A 228 -39.82 -17.74 26.68
C SER A 228 -38.63 -17.13 25.92
N ASN A 229 -37.53 -16.85 26.61
CA ASN A 229 -36.29 -16.24 26.06
C ASN A 229 -36.22 -14.70 25.93
N ALA A 230 -37.00 -13.96 26.72
CA ALA A 230 -36.88 -12.49 26.81
C ALA A 230 -35.43 -11.99 27.09
N GLY A 231 -34.62 -12.77 27.80
CA GLY A 231 -33.21 -12.46 28.07
C GLY A 231 -32.35 -12.39 26.80
N ARG A 232 -32.57 -13.30 25.83
CA ARG A 232 -31.82 -13.33 24.57
C ARG A 232 -32.16 -12.14 23.67
N LEU A 233 -33.44 -11.76 23.60
CA LEU A 233 -33.88 -10.60 22.82
C LEU A 233 -33.31 -9.28 23.35
N LYS A 234 -33.10 -9.17 24.67
CA LYS A 234 -32.44 -8.01 25.27
C LYS A 234 -30.98 -7.87 24.84
N VAL A 235 -30.29 -8.97 24.50
CA VAL A 235 -28.95 -8.93 23.90
C VAL A 235 -29.01 -8.23 22.54
N ASN A 236 -29.97 -8.60 21.67
CA ASN A 236 -30.14 -7.94 20.37
C ASN A 236 -30.47 -6.44 20.52
N MET A 237 -31.34 -6.09 21.47
CA MET A 237 -31.60 -4.68 21.79
C MET A 237 -30.33 -3.95 22.25
N ALA A 238 -29.48 -4.60 23.06
CA ALA A 238 -28.21 -4.05 23.50
C ALA A 238 -27.21 -3.89 22.34
N ASN A 239 -27.15 -4.84 21.41
CA ASN A 239 -26.36 -4.75 20.17
C ASN A 239 -26.76 -3.53 19.33
N ILE A 240 -28.06 -3.28 19.19
CA ILE A 240 -28.57 -2.09 18.50
C ILE A 240 -28.11 -0.81 19.19
N TYR A 241 -28.24 -0.71 20.52
CA TYR A 241 -27.75 0.46 21.26
C TYR A 241 -26.24 0.62 21.16
N PHE A 242 -25.49 -0.47 21.06
CA PHE A 242 -24.05 -0.44 20.80
C PHE A 242 -23.72 0.12 19.41
N LYS A 243 -24.42 -0.32 18.35
CA LYS A 243 -24.30 0.23 16.99
C LYS A 243 -24.62 1.73 16.96
N GLN A 244 -25.62 2.16 17.72
CA GLN A 244 -25.96 3.58 17.91
C GLN A 244 -24.95 4.39 18.76
N LYS A 245 -23.87 3.76 19.27
CA LYS A 245 -22.90 4.34 20.21
C LYS A 245 -23.51 4.80 21.54
N ASN A 246 -24.69 4.28 21.90
CA ASN A 246 -25.34 4.56 23.18
C ASN A 246 -24.93 3.51 24.23
N TYR A 247 -23.69 3.61 24.68
CA TYR A 247 -23.06 2.63 25.58
C TYR A 247 -23.77 2.43 26.94
N PRO A 248 -24.24 3.49 27.65
CA PRO A 248 -24.90 3.30 28.95
C PRO A 248 -26.19 2.48 28.85
N LYS A 249 -26.99 2.70 27.78
CA LYS A 249 -28.20 1.91 27.54
C LYS A 249 -27.86 0.48 27.17
N ALA A 250 -26.85 0.28 26.30
CA ALA A 250 -26.39 -1.06 25.93
C ALA A 250 -25.99 -1.89 27.16
N ILE A 251 -25.16 -1.34 28.06
CA ILE A 251 -24.76 -2.02 29.30
C ILE A 251 -25.97 -2.40 30.14
N LYS A 252 -26.94 -1.49 30.30
CA LYS A 252 -28.16 -1.77 31.06
C LYS A 252 -28.92 -2.97 30.49
N PHE A 253 -29.09 -3.05 29.18
CA PHE A 253 -29.78 -4.17 28.53
C PHE A 253 -28.99 -5.47 28.61
N TYR A 254 -27.66 -5.44 28.48
CA TYR A 254 -26.82 -6.63 28.68
C TYR A 254 -26.87 -7.15 30.11
N ARG A 255 -26.84 -6.28 31.13
CA ARG A 255 -27.00 -6.70 32.54
C ARG A 255 -28.38 -7.32 32.77
N MET A 256 -29.44 -6.69 32.26
CA MET A 256 -30.79 -7.25 32.31
C MET A 256 -30.93 -8.59 31.57
N ALA A 257 -30.09 -8.85 30.57
CA ALA A 257 -30.04 -10.15 29.89
C ALA A 257 -29.33 -11.19 30.75
N LEU A 258 -28.18 -10.85 31.37
CA LEU A 258 -27.46 -11.73 32.30
C LEU A 258 -28.30 -12.15 33.51
N ASP A 259 -29.15 -11.26 34.03
CA ASP A 259 -30.05 -11.59 35.14
C ASP A 259 -31.14 -12.60 34.76
N GLN A 260 -31.53 -12.64 33.49
CA GLN A 260 -32.59 -13.52 32.99
C GLN A 260 -32.07 -14.83 32.40
N ILE A 261 -30.83 -14.86 31.94
CA ILE A 261 -30.21 -16.06 31.39
C ILE A 261 -29.65 -16.89 32.55
N SER A 262 -30.20 -18.10 32.72
CA SER A 262 -29.77 -19.06 33.73
C SER A 262 -28.26 -19.33 33.68
N ASN A 263 -27.66 -19.60 34.84
CA ASN A 263 -26.26 -19.99 34.98
C ASN A 263 -25.91 -21.30 34.26
N ALA A 264 -26.91 -22.08 33.82
CA ALA A 264 -26.70 -23.26 32.98
C ALA A 264 -26.13 -22.90 31.59
N HIS A 265 -26.44 -21.73 31.04
CA HIS A 265 -25.97 -21.29 29.73
C HIS A 265 -24.67 -20.48 29.84
N LYS A 266 -23.59 -21.13 30.26
CA LYS A 266 -22.29 -20.47 30.52
C LYS A 266 -21.74 -19.72 29.30
N GLU A 267 -21.74 -20.35 28.13
CA GLU A 267 -21.17 -19.77 26.89
C GLU A 267 -21.86 -18.45 26.50
N MET A 268 -23.19 -18.40 26.56
CA MET A 268 -23.95 -17.19 26.25
C MET A 268 -23.65 -16.05 27.25
N ARG A 269 -23.50 -16.39 28.53
CA ARG A 269 -23.14 -15.41 29.58
C ARG A 269 -21.74 -14.83 29.33
N ILE A 270 -20.78 -15.68 28.94
CA ILE A 270 -19.42 -15.26 28.56
C ILE A 270 -19.45 -14.30 27.36
N LYS A 271 -20.19 -14.63 26.29
CA LYS A 271 -20.36 -13.75 25.11
C LYS A 271 -20.93 -12.38 25.50
N ILE A 272 -21.95 -12.35 26.37
CA ILE A 272 -22.54 -11.08 26.87
C ILE A 272 -21.52 -10.29 27.70
N MET A 273 -20.79 -10.95 28.61
CA MET A 273 -19.76 -10.31 29.42
C MET A 273 -18.61 -9.76 28.55
N GLN A 274 -18.25 -10.46 27.47
CA GLN A 274 -17.25 -10.00 26.52
C GLN A 274 -17.72 -8.71 25.83
N ASN A 275 -18.99 -8.65 25.41
CA ASN A 275 -19.58 -7.43 24.84
C ASN A 275 -19.60 -6.27 25.84
N ILE A 276 -19.93 -6.53 27.10
CA ILE A 276 -19.86 -5.52 28.18
C ILE A 276 -18.41 -5.01 28.34
N GLY A 277 -17.42 -5.91 28.38
CA GLY A 277 -16.02 -5.54 28.48
C GLY A 277 -15.54 -4.67 27.31
N VAL A 278 -15.92 -5.03 26.08
CA VAL A 278 -15.60 -4.22 24.87
C VAL A 278 -16.26 -2.85 24.93
N ILE A 279 -17.48 -2.75 25.46
CA ILE A 279 -18.15 -1.45 25.65
C ILE A 279 -17.38 -0.58 26.64
N PHE A 280 -16.95 -1.15 27.77
CA PHE A 280 -16.15 -0.41 28.75
C PHE A 280 -14.84 0.11 28.16
N VAL A 281 -14.17 -0.68 27.31
CA VAL A 281 -13.00 -0.22 26.54
C VAL A 281 -13.36 0.96 25.64
N ARG A 282 -14.48 0.90 24.89
CA ARG A 282 -14.92 2.02 24.04
C ARG A 282 -15.31 3.26 24.82
N MET A 283 -15.72 3.12 26.08
CA MET A 283 -15.98 4.23 27.00
C MET A 283 -14.72 4.77 27.68
N GLY A 284 -13.57 4.11 27.53
CA GLY A 284 -12.33 4.43 28.26
C GLY A 284 -12.33 4.02 29.74
N GLN A 285 -13.28 3.19 30.17
CA GLN A 285 -13.41 2.70 31.54
C GLN A 285 -12.66 1.37 31.70
N TYR A 286 -11.34 1.42 31.74
CA TYR A 286 -10.50 0.21 31.72
C TYR A 286 -10.59 -0.64 33.00
N SER A 287 -10.84 -0.05 34.18
CA SER A 287 -11.01 -0.79 35.43
C SER A 287 -12.19 -1.77 35.38
N ASP A 288 -13.32 -1.31 34.85
CA ASP A 288 -14.55 -2.10 34.77
C ASP A 288 -14.41 -3.18 33.67
N ALA A 289 -13.72 -2.85 32.58
CA ALA A 289 -13.35 -3.82 31.55
C ALA A 289 -12.48 -4.96 32.11
N ILE A 290 -11.48 -4.63 32.95
CA ILE A 290 -10.59 -5.62 33.59
C ILE A 290 -11.37 -6.60 34.45
N THR A 291 -12.34 -6.12 35.26
CA THR A 291 -13.16 -7.03 36.08
C THR A 291 -13.96 -8.01 35.21
N SER A 292 -14.49 -7.51 34.08
CA SER A 292 -15.28 -8.31 33.14
C SER A 292 -14.42 -9.36 32.42
N PHE A 293 -13.28 -8.94 31.87
CA PHE A 293 -12.36 -9.83 31.16
C PHE A 293 -11.63 -10.81 32.11
N GLY A 294 -11.27 -10.36 33.31
CA GLY A 294 -10.67 -11.21 34.35
C GLY A 294 -11.59 -12.34 34.78
N HIS A 295 -12.89 -12.07 34.93
CA HIS A 295 -13.89 -13.11 35.21
C HIS A 295 -13.97 -14.12 34.07
N ILE A 296 -14.03 -13.65 32.82
CA ILE A 296 -14.05 -14.53 31.64
C ILE A 296 -12.80 -15.41 31.59
N MET A 297 -11.61 -14.85 31.84
CA MET A 297 -10.37 -15.62 31.87
C MET A 297 -10.34 -16.67 32.98
N SER A 298 -11.08 -16.48 34.07
CA SER A 298 -11.19 -17.48 35.15
C SER A 298 -12.19 -18.60 34.87
N GLU A 299 -13.29 -18.31 34.17
CA GLU A 299 -14.33 -19.31 33.83
C GLU A 299 -14.01 -20.08 32.55
N SER A 300 -13.61 -19.37 31.50
CA SER A 300 -13.30 -19.89 30.17
C SER A 300 -12.14 -19.10 29.54
N PRO A 301 -10.89 -19.51 29.77
CA PRO A 301 -9.73 -18.87 29.18
C PRO A 301 -9.85 -18.80 27.65
N ASN A 302 -9.65 -17.61 27.09
CA ASN A 302 -9.71 -17.37 25.65
C ASN A 302 -8.62 -16.36 25.27
N VAL A 303 -7.89 -16.66 24.20
CA VAL A 303 -6.79 -15.83 23.67
C VAL A 303 -7.23 -14.37 23.44
N LYS A 304 -8.40 -14.15 22.82
CA LYS A 304 -8.91 -12.81 22.51
C LYS A 304 -9.20 -12.00 23.79
N THR A 305 -9.76 -12.66 24.79
CA THR A 305 -10.03 -12.05 26.10
C THR A 305 -8.74 -11.75 26.85
N GLY A 306 -7.77 -12.67 26.84
CA GLY A 306 -6.46 -12.46 27.44
C GLY A 306 -5.71 -11.29 26.81
N PHE A 307 -5.76 -11.16 25.47
CA PHE A 307 -5.19 -10.01 24.76
C PHE A 307 -5.87 -8.69 25.15
N ASN A 308 -7.21 -8.64 25.16
CA ASN A 308 -7.95 -7.45 25.58
C ASN A 308 -7.68 -7.05 27.04
N LEU A 309 -7.49 -8.03 27.92
CA LEU A 309 -7.11 -7.80 29.31
C LEU A 309 -5.72 -7.14 29.40
N ILE A 310 -4.75 -7.61 28.62
CA ILE A 310 -3.41 -6.99 28.54
C ILE A 310 -3.51 -5.55 28.04
N LEU A 311 -4.32 -5.28 27.00
CA LEU A 311 -4.53 -3.92 26.50
C LEU A 311 -5.09 -2.98 27.58
N CYS A 312 -6.02 -3.46 28.41
CA CYS A 312 -6.57 -2.67 29.51
C CYS A 312 -5.52 -2.39 30.59
N TYR A 313 -4.70 -3.36 30.97
CA TYR A 313 -3.60 -3.14 31.93
C TYR A 313 -2.52 -2.23 31.37
N TYR A 314 -2.23 -2.32 30.06
CA TYR A 314 -1.31 -1.41 29.38
C TYR A 314 -1.83 0.03 29.39
N ALA A 315 -3.12 0.23 29.16
CA ALA A 315 -3.75 1.56 29.22
C ALA A 315 -3.72 2.17 30.64
N ILE A 316 -3.77 1.35 31.68
CA ILE A 316 -3.62 1.78 33.09
C ILE A 316 -2.15 2.01 33.46
N GLY A 317 -1.22 1.28 32.84
CA GLY A 317 0.21 1.33 33.13
C GLY A 317 0.66 0.39 34.27
N ASP A 318 -0.15 -0.62 34.62
CA ASP A 318 0.17 -1.57 35.68
C ASP A 318 1.11 -2.69 35.17
N ARG A 319 2.40 -2.57 35.49
CA ARG A 319 3.46 -3.46 35.00
C ARG A 319 3.34 -4.90 35.49
N GLU A 320 2.98 -5.09 36.76
CA GLU A 320 2.91 -6.44 37.34
C GLU A 320 1.73 -7.21 36.77
N MET A 321 0.59 -6.55 36.64
CA MET A 321 -0.61 -7.17 36.07
C MET A 321 -0.48 -7.40 34.56
N MET A 322 0.27 -6.58 33.83
CA MET A 322 0.64 -6.86 32.44
C MET A 322 1.41 -8.18 32.31
N LYS A 323 2.46 -8.38 33.14
CA LYS A 323 3.26 -9.62 33.12
C LYS A 323 2.41 -10.85 33.44
N LYS A 324 1.60 -10.77 34.50
CA LYS A 324 0.70 -11.86 34.91
C LYS A 324 -0.34 -12.19 33.84
N SER A 325 -0.91 -11.16 33.20
CA SER A 325 -1.89 -11.36 32.13
C SER A 325 -1.28 -11.96 30.87
N PHE A 326 -0.02 -11.62 30.56
CA PHE A 326 0.72 -12.23 29.46
C PHE A 326 1.02 -13.72 29.72
N GLN A 327 1.40 -14.09 30.95
CA GLN A 327 1.53 -15.50 31.35
C GLN A 327 0.20 -16.26 31.25
N ASN A 328 -0.91 -15.64 31.65
CA ASN A 328 -2.24 -16.21 31.50
C ASN A 328 -2.65 -16.38 30.04
N LEU A 329 -2.23 -15.47 29.14
CA LEU A 329 -2.49 -15.57 27.70
C LEU A 329 -1.76 -16.75 27.06
N ILE A 330 -0.48 -16.93 27.41
CA ILE A 330 0.36 -18.01 26.86
C ILE A 330 -0.10 -19.39 27.34
N SER A 331 -0.66 -19.46 28.55
CA SER A 331 -1.15 -20.72 29.15
C SER A 331 -2.56 -21.12 28.72
N VAL A 332 -3.22 -20.35 27.83
CA VAL A 332 -4.55 -20.72 27.32
C VAL A 332 -4.44 -22.01 26.48
N PRO A 333 -5.14 -23.10 26.86
CA PRO A 333 -5.17 -24.32 26.06
C PRO A 333 -6.01 -24.09 24.80
N LEU A 334 -5.43 -24.32 23.62
CA LEU A 334 -6.15 -24.20 22.35
C LEU A 334 -7.03 -25.42 22.03
N GLY A 335 -6.81 -26.55 22.72
CA GLY A 335 -7.56 -27.79 22.47
C GLY A 335 -7.30 -28.40 21.10
N VAL A 336 -6.19 -28.04 20.45
CA VAL A 336 -5.73 -28.59 19.17
C VAL A 336 -4.89 -29.84 19.47
N ASP A 337 -5.19 -30.96 18.82
CA ASP A 337 -4.41 -32.19 18.92
C ASP A 337 -2.98 -31.98 18.40
N ASP A 338 -2.00 -32.67 18.97
CA ASP A 338 -0.59 -32.58 18.58
C ASP A 338 -0.43 -32.80 17.05
N GLU A 339 0.30 -31.88 16.40
CA GLU A 339 0.58 -31.87 14.94
C GLU A 339 1.13 -33.21 14.43
N ASP A 340 1.73 -34.00 15.33
CA ASP A 340 2.22 -35.36 15.10
C ASP A 340 1.15 -36.33 14.59
N LYS A 341 -0.14 -36.04 14.87
CA LYS A 341 -1.29 -36.81 14.36
C LYS A 341 -1.44 -36.74 12.84
N TYR A 342 -0.90 -35.69 12.21
CA TYR A 342 -1.01 -35.44 10.77
C TYR A 342 0.30 -35.73 10.01
N ILE A 343 1.29 -36.33 10.66
CA ILE A 343 2.54 -36.75 10.02
C ILE A 343 2.32 -38.12 9.34
N PRO A 344 2.57 -38.23 8.03
CA PRO A 344 2.50 -39.51 7.32
C PRO A 344 3.43 -40.55 7.97
N SER A 345 2.90 -41.70 8.36
CA SER A 345 3.72 -42.82 8.80
C SER A 345 4.23 -43.62 7.59
N ASN A 346 5.49 -44.06 7.63
CA ASN A 346 6.18 -44.62 6.45
C ASN A 346 5.65 -45.99 5.98
N ASP A 347 4.71 -46.63 6.69
CA ASP A 347 4.41 -48.04 6.48
C ASP A 347 3.10 -48.34 5.70
N ASP A 348 2.17 -47.39 5.51
CA ASP A 348 0.89 -47.65 4.81
C ASP A 348 0.45 -46.53 3.85
N THR A 349 0.31 -46.86 2.56
CA THR A 349 -0.10 -45.93 1.49
C THR A 349 -1.53 -45.41 1.69
N ASN A 350 -2.44 -46.24 2.19
CA ASN A 350 -3.82 -45.86 2.47
C ASN A 350 -3.93 -44.89 3.67
N SER A 351 -3.13 -45.11 4.71
CA SER A 351 -3.07 -44.23 5.88
C SER A 351 -2.56 -42.84 5.48
N ASN A 352 -1.59 -42.77 4.57
CA ASN A 352 -1.06 -41.51 4.06
C ASN A 352 -2.06 -40.74 3.19
N MET A 353 -2.87 -41.44 2.37
CA MET A 353 -3.95 -40.79 1.62
C MET A 353 -5.04 -40.22 2.54
N VAL A 354 -5.38 -40.92 3.63
CA VAL A 354 -6.35 -40.44 4.62
C VAL A 354 -5.79 -39.23 5.38
N ILE A 355 -4.51 -39.26 5.77
CA ILE A 355 -3.84 -38.12 6.41
C ILE A 355 -3.79 -36.90 5.47
N GLU A 356 -3.55 -37.10 4.16
CA GLU A 356 -3.56 -36.01 3.18
C GLU A 356 -4.97 -35.43 2.97
N ALA A 357 -6.02 -36.26 3.01
CA ALA A 357 -7.40 -35.80 2.99
C ALA A 357 -7.75 -35.00 4.25
N ILE A 358 -7.32 -35.46 5.44
CA ILE A 358 -7.52 -34.78 6.72
C ILE A 358 -6.72 -33.46 6.78
N LYS A 359 -5.52 -33.41 6.18
CA LYS A 359 -4.68 -32.21 6.10
C LYS A 359 -5.34 -31.05 5.34
N ASN A 360 -6.32 -31.35 4.48
CA ASN A 360 -7.10 -30.37 3.74
C ASN A 360 -8.54 -30.23 4.25
N ASP A 361 -8.89 -30.87 5.36
CA ASP A 361 -10.22 -30.79 5.96
C ASP A 361 -10.46 -29.41 6.60
N LYS A 362 -11.73 -29.00 6.64
CA LYS A 362 -12.20 -27.74 7.23
C LYS A 362 -11.86 -27.64 8.72
N LEU A 363 -11.93 -28.76 9.45
CA LEU A 363 -11.59 -28.77 10.88
C LEU A 363 -10.13 -28.43 11.11
N HIS A 364 -9.22 -29.05 10.35
CA HIS A 364 -7.80 -28.80 10.46
C HIS A 364 -7.40 -27.40 9.95
N GLN A 365 -8.11 -26.86 8.94
CA GLN A 365 -7.99 -25.45 8.56
C GLN A 365 -8.35 -24.54 9.74
N MET A 366 -9.47 -24.79 10.42
CA MET A 366 -9.89 -24.02 11.60
C MET A 366 -8.88 -24.14 12.77
N GLU A 367 -8.29 -25.31 13.00
CA GLU A 367 -7.23 -25.51 14.00
C GLU A 367 -5.98 -24.67 13.69
N ARG A 368 -5.54 -24.66 12.42
CA ARG A 368 -4.42 -23.83 11.97
C ARG A 368 -4.72 -22.35 12.10
N ASP A 369 -5.93 -21.92 11.76
CA ASP A 369 -6.37 -20.53 11.86
C ASP A 369 -6.38 -20.08 13.33
N LEU A 370 -6.89 -20.91 14.24
CA LEU A 370 -6.86 -20.65 15.68
C LEU A 370 -5.43 -20.54 16.23
N LYS A 371 -4.53 -21.42 15.80
CA LYS A 371 -3.10 -21.39 16.16
C LYS A 371 -2.44 -20.11 15.64
N SER A 372 -2.62 -19.80 14.36
CA SER A 372 -2.11 -18.57 13.73
C SER A 372 -2.61 -17.31 14.44
N LEU A 373 -3.89 -17.28 14.79
CA LEU A 373 -4.51 -16.18 15.54
C LEU A 373 -3.92 -16.06 16.95
N ALA A 374 -3.67 -17.18 17.64
CA ALA A 374 -3.00 -17.19 18.93
C ALA A 374 -1.57 -16.66 18.86
N GLU A 375 -0.78 -17.15 17.90
CA GLU A 375 0.58 -16.68 17.65
C GLU A 375 0.63 -15.18 17.36
N LYS A 376 -0.30 -14.68 16.53
CA LYS A 376 -0.45 -13.25 16.20
C LYS A 376 -0.77 -12.41 17.44
N PHE A 377 -1.70 -12.85 18.29
CA PHE A 377 -2.04 -12.14 19.52
C PHE A 377 -0.91 -12.14 20.54
N ILE A 378 -0.22 -13.27 20.74
CA ILE A 378 0.93 -13.39 21.64
C ILE A 378 2.07 -12.48 21.16
N MET A 379 2.41 -12.55 19.87
CA MET A 379 3.45 -11.72 19.26
C MET A 379 3.12 -10.23 19.38
N THR A 380 1.88 -9.84 19.13
CA THR A 380 1.43 -8.44 19.23
C THR A 380 1.45 -7.95 20.68
N ALA A 381 0.99 -8.78 21.63
CA ALA A 381 1.04 -8.47 23.06
C ALA A 381 2.47 -8.29 23.53
N ALA A 382 3.37 -9.22 23.19
CA ALA A 382 4.78 -9.17 23.57
C ALA A 382 5.46 -7.90 23.05
N LYS A 383 5.24 -7.54 21.78
CA LYS A 383 5.76 -6.29 21.18
C LYS A 383 5.25 -5.03 21.89
N LEU A 384 3.99 -5.05 22.34
CA LEU A 384 3.38 -3.92 23.02
C LEU A 384 3.90 -3.74 24.44
N ILE A 385 4.01 -4.83 25.20
CA ILE A 385 4.38 -4.76 26.63
C ILE A 385 5.89 -4.70 26.85
N ALA A 386 6.71 -5.28 25.95
CA ALA A 386 8.16 -5.37 26.15
C ALA A 386 8.83 -4.00 26.45
N PRO A 387 8.46 -2.88 25.78
CA PRO A 387 9.04 -1.58 26.12
C PRO A 387 8.57 -0.98 27.46
N SER A 388 7.47 -1.47 28.06
CA SER A 388 6.82 -0.84 29.21
C SER A 388 6.93 -1.62 30.52
N ILE A 389 7.18 -2.94 30.46
CA ILE A 389 7.22 -3.83 31.63
C ILE A 389 8.50 -3.69 32.47
N GLU A 390 9.60 -3.29 31.85
CA GLU A 390 10.92 -3.19 32.47
C GLU A 390 11.54 -1.80 32.27
N ALA A 391 12.61 -1.51 33.02
CA ALA A 391 13.32 -0.22 32.93
C ALA A 391 14.00 0.00 31.57
N SER A 392 14.41 -1.08 30.90
CA SER A 392 14.98 -1.08 29.55
C SER A 392 14.11 -1.93 28.64
N PHE A 393 13.89 -1.46 27.42
CA PHE A 393 13.13 -2.22 26.42
C PHE A 393 13.78 -3.58 26.14
N ALA A 394 15.13 -3.65 26.16
CA ALA A 394 15.86 -4.88 25.90
C ALA A 394 15.55 -5.96 26.95
N ALA A 395 15.57 -5.58 28.23
CA ALA A 395 15.23 -6.46 29.35
C ALA A 395 13.78 -6.92 29.30
N GLY A 396 12.86 -6.07 28.84
CA GLY A 396 11.47 -6.46 28.64
C GLY A 396 11.29 -7.46 27.49
N PHE A 397 12.01 -7.29 26.38
CA PHE A 397 12.02 -8.31 25.31
C PHE A 397 12.62 -9.63 25.80
N ASP A 398 13.72 -9.59 26.56
CA ASP A 398 14.35 -10.81 27.11
C ASP A 398 13.38 -11.55 28.04
N TRP A 399 12.66 -10.83 28.91
CA TRP A 399 11.62 -11.42 29.75
C TRP A 399 10.49 -12.06 28.92
N CYS A 400 9.97 -11.37 27.90
CA CYS A 400 8.93 -11.93 27.02
C CYS A 400 9.43 -13.19 26.29
N VAL A 401 10.67 -13.18 25.81
CA VAL A 401 11.32 -14.31 25.14
C VAL A 401 11.44 -15.50 26.08
N ASP A 402 11.87 -15.29 27.33
CA ASP A 402 12.00 -16.36 28.31
C ASP A 402 10.64 -16.99 28.65
N MET A 403 9.58 -16.18 28.78
CA MET A 403 8.23 -16.67 29.00
C MET A 403 7.72 -17.49 27.80
N VAL A 404 7.96 -17.03 26.57
CA VAL A 404 7.55 -17.75 25.35
C VAL A 404 8.36 -19.04 25.17
N LYS A 405 9.67 -19.05 25.46
CA LYS A 405 10.51 -20.26 25.45
C LYS A 405 10.05 -21.32 26.44
N SER A 406 9.48 -20.89 27.57
CA SER A 406 8.92 -21.81 28.59
C SER A 406 7.56 -22.41 28.21
N SER A 407 7.00 -22.02 27.06
CA SER A 407 5.65 -22.38 26.62
C SER A 407 5.64 -23.27 25.38
N GLN A 408 4.44 -23.63 24.91
CA GLN A 408 4.24 -24.39 23.67
C GLN A 408 4.70 -23.63 22.42
N TYR A 409 4.88 -22.31 22.49
CA TYR A 409 5.21 -21.43 21.35
C TYR A 409 6.72 -21.15 21.22
N VAL A 410 7.57 -22.16 21.41
CA VAL A 410 9.04 -21.99 21.41
C VAL A 410 9.54 -21.34 20.11
N GLU A 411 8.92 -21.63 18.98
CA GLU A 411 9.30 -21.08 17.67
C GLU A 411 9.18 -19.55 17.61
N LEU A 412 8.17 -18.97 18.28
CA LEU A 412 7.94 -17.52 18.32
C LEU A 412 9.03 -16.76 19.07
N ALA A 413 9.79 -17.43 19.94
CA ALA A 413 10.85 -16.79 20.69
C ALA A 413 11.94 -16.21 19.77
N ASN A 414 12.26 -16.94 18.69
CA ASN A 414 13.22 -16.48 17.69
C ASN A 414 12.71 -15.23 16.95
N ASP A 415 11.43 -15.22 16.59
CA ASP A 415 10.81 -14.07 15.95
C ASP A 415 10.76 -12.86 16.88
N LEU A 416 10.53 -13.05 18.18
CA LEU A 416 10.57 -11.97 19.18
C LEU A 416 11.98 -11.37 19.33
N GLU A 417 13.01 -12.19 19.35
CA GLU A 417 14.40 -11.75 19.36
C GLU A 417 14.76 -10.97 18.06
N ILE A 418 14.24 -11.37 16.88
CA ILE A 418 14.37 -10.57 15.64
C ILE A 418 13.64 -9.22 15.77
N ASN A 419 12.46 -9.20 16.38
CA ASN A 419 11.72 -7.95 16.62
C ASN A 419 12.43 -7.03 17.63
N LYS A 420 13.17 -7.58 18.60
CA LYS A 420 14.08 -6.81 19.46
C LYS A 420 15.13 -6.09 18.62
N ALA A 421 15.76 -6.78 17.67
CA ALA A 421 16.71 -6.18 16.73
C ALA A 421 16.07 -5.07 15.87
N ILE A 422 14.89 -5.31 15.31
CA ILE A 422 14.15 -4.27 14.55
C ILE A 422 13.84 -3.05 15.42
N THR A 423 13.59 -3.23 16.71
CA THR A 423 13.35 -2.13 17.65
C THR A 423 14.63 -1.31 17.88
N TYR A 424 15.81 -1.94 17.96
CA TYR A 424 17.10 -1.23 17.94
C TYR A 424 17.27 -0.40 16.67
N LEU A 425 16.81 -0.91 15.51
CA LEU A 425 16.88 -0.15 14.25
C LEU A 425 16.04 1.11 14.27
N ARG A 426 14.83 1.03 14.84
CA ARG A 426 13.97 2.21 15.02
C ARG A 426 14.62 3.25 15.94
N GLN A 427 15.42 2.81 16.90
CA GLN A 427 16.21 3.69 17.78
C GLN A 427 17.53 4.15 17.16
N LYS A 428 17.88 3.70 15.94
CA LYS A 428 19.15 3.94 15.24
C LYS A 428 20.40 3.42 15.96
N ASP A 429 20.24 2.45 16.86
CA ASP A 429 21.36 1.74 17.47
C ASP A 429 21.72 0.52 16.61
N PHE A 430 22.51 0.75 15.57
CA PHE A 430 22.84 -0.28 14.59
C PHE A 430 23.77 -1.37 15.16
N ASN A 431 24.67 -1.03 16.08
CA ASN A 431 25.63 -1.97 16.65
C ASN A 431 24.95 -3.09 17.45
N GLN A 432 24.03 -2.74 18.35
CA GLN A 432 23.30 -3.74 19.15
C GLN A 432 22.34 -4.58 18.29
N ALA A 433 21.77 -3.98 17.24
CA ALA A 433 20.94 -4.72 16.29
C ALA A 433 21.74 -5.77 15.51
N VAL A 434 22.96 -5.43 15.07
CA VAL A 434 23.85 -6.37 14.39
C VAL A 434 24.29 -7.50 15.32
N GLU A 435 24.66 -7.18 16.57
CA GLU A 435 25.05 -8.20 17.55
C GLU A 435 23.93 -9.19 17.84
N THR A 436 22.71 -8.68 18.08
CA THR A 436 21.53 -9.54 18.32
C THR A 436 21.20 -10.42 17.12
N LEU A 437 21.24 -9.90 15.89
CA LEU A 437 20.96 -10.68 14.69
C LEU A 437 22.05 -11.71 14.35
N LYS A 438 23.32 -11.44 14.68
CA LYS A 438 24.43 -12.39 14.47
C LYS A 438 24.28 -13.67 15.28
N THR A 439 23.56 -13.64 16.41
CA THR A 439 23.29 -14.85 17.21
C THR A 439 22.50 -15.91 16.43
N PHE A 440 21.79 -15.51 15.36
CA PHE A 440 20.95 -16.39 14.54
C PHE A 440 21.67 -17.10 13.40
N GLU A 441 22.93 -16.78 13.13
CA GLU A 441 23.69 -17.40 12.02
C GLU A 441 23.81 -18.93 12.15
N LYS A 442 23.74 -19.43 13.39
CA LYS A 442 23.88 -20.85 13.77
C LYS A 442 22.54 -21.57 13.98
N LYS A 443 21.40 -20.87 13.91
CA LYS A 443 20.06 -21.45 14.12
C LYS A 443 19.45 -21.98 12.80
N ASP A 444 18.21 -22.46 12.86
CA ASP A 444 17.46 -23.06 11.75
C ASP A 444 17.44 -22.20 10.48
N SER A 445 17.32 -22.88 9.32
CA SER A 445 17.43 -22.25 7.99
C SER A 445 16.45 -21.09 7.77
N ARG A 446 15.21 -21.19 8.28
CA ARG A 446 14.18 -20.16 8.12
C ARG A 446 14.49 -18.88 8.90
N VAL A 447 14.78 -19.04 10.19
CA VAL A 447 15.12 -17.90 11.08
C VAL A 447 16.45 -17.27 10.66
N LYS A 448 17.41 -18.11 10.25
CA LYS A 448 18.68 -17.67 9.68
C LYS A 448 18.49 -16.81 8.42
N SER A 449 17.58 -17.20 7.53
CA SER A 449 17.23 -16.40 6.34
C SER A 449 16.70 -15.02 6.73
N ALA A 450 15.69 -14.96 7.62
CA ALA A 450 15.10 -13.70 8.08
C ALA A 450 16.13 -12.78 8.78
N ALA A 451 17.00 -13.35 9.62
CA ALA A 451 18.07 -12.61 10.26
C ALA A 451 19.11 -12.10 9.25
N ALA A 452 19.50 -12.92 8.27
CA ALA A 452 20.43 -12.54 7.21
C ALA A 452 19.85 -11.44 6.30
N THR A 453 18.56 -11.48 5.99
CA THR A 453 17.86 -10.40 5.26
C THR A 453 17.98 -9.08 6.02
N ASN A 454 17.68 -9.07 7.32
CA ASN A 454 17.76 -7.87 8.14
C ASN A 454 19.21 -7.37 8.31
N LEU A 455 20.18 -8.27 8.48
CA LEU A 455 21.61 -7.92 8.54
C LEU A 455 22.12 -7.31 7.23
N SER A 456 21.72 -7.86 6.08
CA SER A 456 22.08 -7.32 4.77
C SER A 456 21.59 -5.88 4.60
N PHE A 457 20.33 -5.63 4.98
CA PHE A 457 19.76 -4.28 4.96
C PHE A 457 20.52 -3.33 5.90
N LEU A 458 20.95 -3.81 7.07
CA LEU A 458 21.69 -3.00 8.02
C LEU A 458 23.05 -2.56 7.53
N TYR A 459 23.84 -3.51 7.05
CA TYR A 459 25.15 -3.21 6.48
C TYR A 459 25.03 -2.28 5.27
N PHE A 460 23.95 -2.41 4.49
CA PHE A 460 23.65 -1.49 3.41
C PHE A 460 23.42 -0.05 3.91
N LEU A 461 22.67 0.13 5.01
CA LEU A 461 22.46 1.46 5.63
C LEU A 461 23.75 2.03 6.24
N GLU A 462 24.61 1.19 6.82
CA GLU A 462 25.93 1.59 7.34
C GLU A 462 26.95 1.91 6.23
N LYS A 463 26.59 1.66 4.96
CA LYS A 463 27.44 1.80 3.77
C LYS A 463 28.60 0.78 3.70
N ASP A 464 28.54 -0.29 4.49
CA ASP A 464 29.42 -1.45 4.33
C ASP A 464 28.81 -2.41 3.28
N TYR A 465 29.02 -2.07 2.01
CA TYR A 465 28.43 -2.81 0.90
C TYR A 465 29.01 -4.22 0.73
N ASP A 466 30.21 -4.49 1.24
CA ASP A 466 30.86 -5.80 1.11
C ASP A 466 30.25 -6.82 2.07
N GLN A 467 29.97 -6.42 3.31
CA GLN A 467 29.22 -7.28 4.22
C GLN A 467 27.76 -7.40 3.78
N ALA A 468 27.13 -6.31 3.33
CA ALA A 468 25.75 -6.35 2.83
C ALA A 468 25.57 -7.38 1.71
N ASP A 469 26.53 -7.46 0.78
CA ASP A 469 26.55 -8.41 -0.33
C ASP A 469 26.66 -9.86 0.17
N ARG A 470 27.59 -10.15 1.10
CA ARG A 470 27.73 -11.49 1.70
C ARG A 470 26.46 -11.95 2.40
N TYR A 471 25.86 -11.09 3.22
CA TYR A 471 24.62 -11.43 3.93
C TYR A 471 23.41 -11.51 3.00
N SER A 472 23.39 -10.76 1.90
CA SER A 472 22.36 -10.90 0.87
C SER A 472 22.43 -12.26 0.16
N ASP A 473 23.65 -12.75 -0.14
CA ASP A 473 23.85 -14.08 -0.71
C ASP A 473 23.47 -15.19 0.27
N LEU A 474 23.81 -15.02 1.56
CA LEU A 474 23.40 -15.97 2.60
C LEU A 474 21.87 -16.03 2.73
N ALA A 475 21.18 -14.88 2.69
CA ALA A 475 19.73 -14.83 2.75
C ALA A 475 19.09 -15.49 1.52
N MET A 476 19.58 -15.20 0.31
CA MET A 476 19.09 -15.79 -0.94
C MET A 476 19.35 -17.30 -1.03
N ASN A 477 20.49 -17.78 -0.53
CA ASN A 477 20.79 -19.20 -0.49
C ASN A 477 19.94 -19.96 0.53
N ALA A 478 19.57 -19.31 1.64
CA ALA A 478 18.72 -19.90 2.68
C ALA A 478 17.24 -19.90 2.26
N ASP A 479 16.77 -18.84 1.60
CA ASP A 479 15.44 -18.75 1.01
C ASP A 479 15.48 -17.99 -0.31
N ARG A 480 15.41 -18.75 -1.42
CA ARG A 480 15.45 -18.20 -2.77
C ARG A 480 14.17 -17.44 -3.14
N TYR A 481 13.04 -17.80 -2.53
CA TYR A 481 11.75 -17.24 -2.90
C TYR A 481 11.40 -15.98 -2.09
N ASN A 482 12.18 -15.65 -1.06
CA ASN A 482 12.01 -14.44 -0.25
C ASN A 482 12.26 -13.15 -1.07
N PRO A 483 11.22 -12.32 -1.31
CA PRO A 483 11.36 -11.07 -2.07
C PRO A 483 12.34 -10.09 -1.42
N ALA A 484 12.32 -9.98 -0.08
CA ALA A 484 13.18 -9.03 0.64
C ALA A 484 14.67 -9.38 0.52
N ALA A 485 15.02 -10.66 0.47
CA ALA A 485 16.40 -11.11 0.24
C ALA A 485 16.88 -10.73 -1.18
N LEU A 486 16.03 -10.97 -2.19
CA LEU A 486 16.32 -10.61 -3.59
C LEU A 486 16.44 -9.10 -3.79
N ILE A 487 15.60 -8.31 -3.12
CA ILE A 487 15.67 -6.84 -3.15
C ILE A 487 16.97 -6.36 -2.53
N ASN A 488 17.37 -6.89 -1.38
CA ASN A 488 18.64 -6.51 -0.75
C ASN A 488 19.84 -6.87 -1.62
N LYS A 489 19.83 -8.03 -2.28
CA LYS A 489 20.84 -8.38 -3.28
C LYS A 489 20.84 -7.39 -4.44
N GLY A 490 19.67 -7.08 -5.01
CA GLY A 490 19.50 -6.06 -6.04
C GLY A 490 20.06 -4.70 -5.63
N ASN A 491 19.82 -4.27 -4.39
CA ASN A 491 20.28 -2.98 -3.86
C ASN A 491 21.82 -2.92 -3.80
N THR A 492 22.47 -3.98 -3.32
CA THR A 492 23.94 -4.05 -3.27
C THR A 492 24.57 -4.00 -4.67
N VAL A 493 23.97 -4.71 -5.63
CA VAL A 493 24.40 -4.74 -7.04
C VAL A 493 24.15 -3.39 -7.72
N PHE A 494 23.04 -2.72 -7.40
CA PHE A 494 22.72 -1.38 -7.90
C PHE A 494 23.77 -0.34 -7.49
N ILE A 495 24.25 -0.38 -6.24
CA ILE A 495 25.32 0.51 -5.76
C ILE A 495 26.65 0.21 -6.44
N ARG A 496 26.92 -1.04 -6.82
CA ARG A 496 28.08 -1.43 -7.63
C ARG A 496 27.97 -1.02 -9.11
N HIS A 497 26.94 -0.26 -9.47
CA HIS A 497 26.66 0.26 -10.81
C HIS A 497 26.31 -0.79 -11.87
N ASP A 498 26.01 -2.03 -11.47
CA ASP A 498 25.52 -3.07 -12.38
C ASP A 498 23.98 -3.06 -12.40
N TYR A 499 23.42 -2.06 -13.09
CA TYR A 499 21.97 -1.82 -13.10
C TYR A 499 21.17 -2.91 -13.84
N GLU A 500 21.80 -3.63 -14.77
CA GLU A 500 21.15 -4.71 -15.53
C GLU A 500 20.86 -5.91 -14.61
N LYS A 501 21.87 -6.38 -13.88
CA LYS A 501 21.68 -7.46 -12.90
C LYS A 501 20.76 -7.04 -11.76
N ALA A 502 20.85 -5.80 -11.30
CA ALA A 502 19.93 -5.28 -10.29
C ALA A 502 18.47 -5.37 -10.76
N ALA A 503 18.19 -4.97 -12.01
CA ALA A 503 16.86 -5.09 -12.59
C ALA A 503 16.37 -6.54 -12.71
N GLU A 504 17.25 -7.51 -12.97
CA GLU A 504 16.91 -8.94 -12.98
C GLU A 504 16.48 -9.43 -11.59
N PHE A 505 17.23 -9.09 -10.53
CA PHE A 505 16.88 -9.47 -9.16
C PHE A 505 15.55 -8.84 -8.71
N TYR A 506 15.29 -7.57 -9.05
CA TYR A 506 13.99 -6.96 -8.74
C TYR A 506 12.84 -7.59 -9.52
N LYS A 507 13.05 -8.03 -10.77
CA LYS A 507 12.05 -8.80 -11.51
C LYS A 507 11.78 -10.16 -10.89
N GLU A 508 12.82 -10.85 -10.40
CA GLU A 508 12.64 -12.12 -9.68
C GLU A 508 11.85 -11.91 -8.38
N ALA A 509 12.15 -10.84 -7.63
CA ALA A 509 11.38 -10.47 -6.45
C ALA A 509 9.89 -10.22 -6.77
N LEU A 510 9.59 -9.51 -7.87
CA LEU A 510 8.22 -9.26 -8.34
C LEU A 510 7.50 -10.49 -8.87
N ARG A 511 8.23 -11.52 -9.33
CA ARG A 511 7.63 -12.82 -9.72
C ARG A 511 7.19 -13.62 -8.50
N ASN A 512 7.93 -13.51 -7.41
CA ASN A 512 7.61 -14.18 -6.15
C ASN A 512 6.49 -13.44 -5.39
N ASP A 513 6.60 -12.11 -5.32
CA ASP A 513 5.57 -11.23 -4.76
C ASP A 513 5.25 -10.09 -5.72
N SER A 514 4.11 -10.22 -6.41
CA SER A 514 3.64 -9.20 -7.36
C SER A 514 3.23 -7.88 -6.69
N SER A 515 3.00 -7.88 -5.38
CA SER A 515 2.55 -6.72 -4.62
C SER A 515 3.70 -5.91 -4.01
N CYS A 516 4.94 -6.39 -4.14
CA CYS A 516 6.10 -5.76 -3.51
C CYS A 516 6.41 -4.38 -4.12
N THR A 517 6.04 -3.32 -3.38
CA THR A 517 6.21 -1.93 -3.80
C THR A 517 7.69 -1.50 -3.84
N GLU A 518 8.51 -2.02 -2.93
CA GLU A 518 9.95 -1.73 -2.87
C GLU A 518 10.69 -2.24 -4.12
N ALA A 519 10.42 -3.49 -4.52
CA ALA A 519 11.00 -4.07 -5.73
C ALA A 519 10.61 -3.26 -6.98
N LEU A 520 9.34 -2.86 -7.08
CA LEU A 520 8.83 -2.09 -8.22
C LEU A 520 9.46 -0.68 -8.29
N TYR A 521 9.64 -0.03 -7.14
CA TYR A 521 10.31 1.27 -7.06
C TYR A 521 11.77 1.18 -7.49
N ASN A 522 12.50 0.19 -6.97
CA ASN A 522 13.92 0.01 -7.29
C ASN A 522 14.15 -0.46 -8.73
N LEU A 523 13.21 -1.23 -9.30
CA LEU A 523 13.21 -1.56 -10.73
C LEU A 523 13.05 -0.30 -11.59
N GLY A 524 12.11 0.58 -11.25
CA GLY A 524 11.92 1.86 -11.95
C GLY A 524 13.18 2.74 -11.89
N LEU A 525 13.83 2.82 -10.73
CA LEU A 525 15.11 3.53 -10.59
C LEU A 525 16.23 2.92 -11.44
N SER A 526 16.30 1.59 -11.51
CA SER A 526 17.29 0.86 -12.32
C SER A 526 17.10 1.16 -13.80
N TYR A 527 15.86 1.13 -14.29
CA TYR A 527 15.56 1.50 -15.67
C TYR A 527 15.83 2.96 -15.99
N LYS A 528 15.56 3.87 -15.05
CA LYS A 528 15.93 5.28 -15.19
C LYS A 528 17.44 5.46 -15.36
N LYS A 529 18.26 4.71 -14.60
CA LYS A 529 19.72 4.73 -14.73
C LYS A 529 20.24 4.08 -16.01
N LEU A 530 19.53 3.07 -16.52
CA LEU A 530 19.79 2.44 -17.83
C LEU A 530 19.27 3.24 -19.03
N ASN A 531 18.68 4.43 -18.80
CA ASN A 531 18.03 5.25 -19.83
C ASN A 531 16.87 4.55 -20.57
N ARG A 532 16.25 3.54 -19.96
CA ARG A 532 15.03 2.86 -20.45
C ARG A 532 13.80 3.56 -19.88
N LEU A 533 13.57 4.79 -20.34
CA LEU A 533 12.62 5.71 -19.71
C LEU A 533 11.17 5.22 -19.80
N ASP A 534 10.75 4.61 -20.90
CA ASP A 534 9.38 4.07 -21.07
C ASP A 534 9.06 2.96 -20.05
N GLU A 535 10.02 2.07 -19.79
CA GLU A 535 9.85 0.99 -18.82
C GLU A 535 9.90 1.50 -17.39
N ALA A 536 10.73 2.51 -17.12
CA ALA A 536 10.74 3.20 -15.83
C ALA A 536 9.39 3.87 -15.56
N LEU A 537 8.81 4.51 -16.58
CA LEU A 537 7.51 5.15 -16.51
C LEU A 537 6.40 4.14 -16.17
N ASP A 538 6.35 3.00 -16.87
CA ASP A 538 5.38 1.94 -16.58
C ASP A 538 5.51 1.42 -15.14
N CYS A 539 6.74 1.23 -14.64
CA CYS A 539 6.97 0.81 -13.25
C CYS A 539 6.44 1.84 -12.24
N PHE A 540 6.74 3.13 -12.43
CA PHE A 540 6.29 4.16 -11.51
C PHE A 540 4.79 4.45 -11.60
N LEU A 541 4.17 4.31 -12.78
CA LEU A 541 2.71 4.42 -12.94
C LEU A 541 1.99 3.27 -12.25
N LYS A 542 2.49 2.03 -12.39
CA LYS A 542 2.01 0.86 -11.64
C LYS A 542 2.14 1.10 -10.13
N LEU A 543 3.28 1.64 -9.70
CA LEU A 543 3.52 1.93 -8.30
C LEU A 543 2.59 3.04 -7.77
N HIS A 544 2.32 4.08 -8.56
CA HIS A 544 1.37 5.14 -8.21
C HIS A 544 -0.07 4.60 -8.12
N ALA A 545 -0.44 3.61 -8.95
CA ALA A 545 -1.75 2.97 -8.84
C ALA A 545 -1.93 2.25 -7.50
N ILE A 546 -0.86 1.67 -6.95
CA ILE A 546 -0.83 1.03 -5.62
C ILE A 546 -0.75 2.09 -4.51
N LEU A 547 0.19 3.03 -4.64
CA LEU A 547 0.50 4.09 -3.67
C LEU A 547 0.06 5.46 -4.19
N ARG A 548 -1.26 5.69 -4.22
CA ARG A 548 -1.87 6.90 -4.81
C ARG A 548 -1.41 8.22 -4.20
N ASN A 549 -0.91 8.22 -2.97
CA ASN A 549 -0.54 9.44 -2.24
C ASN A 549 0.96 9.51 -1.88
N SER A 550 1.82 8.72 -2.52
CA SER A 550 3.26 8.80 -2.26
C SER A 550 3.90 9.92 -3.08
N ALA A 551 4.29 11.00 -2.39
CA ALA A 551 5.01 12.11 -2.99
C ALA A 551 6.36 11.69 -3.62
N GLN A 552 7.05 10.71 -3.02
CA GLN A 552 8.30 10.20 -3.58
C GLN A 552 8.09 9.60 -4.97
N VAL A 553 7.02 8.83 -5.18
CA VAL A 553 6.71 8.19 -6.47
C VAL A 553 6.30 9.24 -7.50
N MET A 554 5.44 10.18 -7.13
CA MET A 554 5.03 11.29 -8.01
C MET A 554 6.23 12.14 -8.45
N TYR A 555 7.17 12.40 -7.55
CA TYR A 555 8.40 13.11 -7.87
C TYR A 555 9.29 12.31 -8.84
N GLN A 556 9.39 10.99 -8.68
CA GLN A 556 10.11 10.15 -9.65
C GLN A 556 9.44 10.15 -11.03
N LEU A 557 8.10 10.14 -11.10
CA LEU A 557 7.36 10.28 -12.37
C LEU A 557 7.71 11.60 -13.07
N ALA A 558 7.66 12.72 -12.33
CA ALA A 558 8.04 14.02 -12.87
C ALA A 558 9.48 14.03 -13.41
N GLN A 559 10.43 13.43 -12.68
CA GLN A 559 11.81 13.31 -13.16
C GLN A 559 11.94 12.46 -14.43
N VAL A 560 11.14 11.41 -14.58
CA VAL A 560 11.17 10.59 -15.80
C VAL A 560 10.59 11.37 -16.98
N TYR A 561 9.50 12.13 -16.80
CA TYR A 561 8.96 13.02 -17.83
C TYR A 561 9.92 14.14 -18.22
N GLU A 562 10.66 14.69 -17.26
CA GLU A 562 11.74 15.64 -17.55
C GLU A 562 12.83 15.02 -18.43
N LEU A 563 13.25 13.78 -18.14
CA LEU A 563 14.22 13.06 -18.96
C LEU A 563 13.68 12.67 -20.34
N LEU A 564 12.36 12.53 -20.48
CA LEU A 564 11.67 12.34 -21.76
C LEU A 564 11.48 13.65 -22.55
N GLU A 565 11.94 14.77 -22.01
CA GLU A 565 11.79 16.12 -22.60
C GLU A 565 10.32 16.56 -22.75
N ASP A 566 9.43 16.07 -21.88
CA ASP A 566 8.03 16.52 -21.78
C ASP A 566 7.82 17.37 -20.50
N PRO A 567 8.13 18.68 -20.53
CA PRO A 567 8.04 19.56 -19.37
C PRO A 567 6.60 19.76 -18.89
N HIS A 568 5.60 19.72 -19.79
CA HIS A 568 4.21 19.94 -19.44
C HIS A 568 3.68 18.85 -18.51
N GLN A 569 3.96 17.58 -18.82
CA GLN A 569 3.59 16.47 -17.95
C GLN A 569 4.40 16.48 -16.64
N ALA A 570 5.68 16.85 -16.69
CA ALA A 570 6.49 16.99 -15.48
C ALA A 570 5.93 18.05 -14.51
N ILE A 571 5.47 19.19 -15.03
CA ILE A 571 4.82 20.27 -14.25
C ILE A 571 3.53 19.75 -13.60
N GLU A 572 2.65 19.07 -14.35
CA GLU A 572 1.41 18.52 -13.80
C GLU A 572 1.68 17.56 -12.62
N TRP A 573 2.67 16.67 -12.76
CA TRP A 573 3.05 15.76 -11.68
C TRP A 573 3.67 16.49 -10.47
N LEU A 574 4.51 17.50 -10.68
CA LEU A 574 5.08 18.30 -9.59
C LEU A 574 4.01 19.13 -8.87
N MET A 575 3.00 19.65 -9.58
CA MET A 575 1.86 20.32 -8.95
C MET A 575 1.06 19.37 -8.05
N GLN A 576 0.90 18.10 -8.46
CA GLN A 576 0.32 17.07 -7.59
C GLN A 576 1.20 16.82 -6.36
N VAL A 577 2.52 16.75 -6.50
CA VAL A 577 3.45 16.64 -5.36
C VAL A 577 3.24 17.80 -4.37
N ILE A 578 3.13 19.03 -4.85
CA ILE A 578 2.92 20.23 -4.02
C ILE A 578 1.57 20.18 -3.30
N SER A 579 0.54 19.60 -3.91
CA SER A 579 -0.76 19.42 -3.24
C SER A 579 -0.67 18.51 -2.01
N VAL A 580 0.28 17.55 -2.00
CA VAL A 580 0.53 16.62 -0.89
C VAL A 580 1.55 17.19 0.09
N ILE A 581 2.65 17.76 -0.43
CA ILE A 581 3.76 18.33 0.34
C ILE A 581 4.04 19.76 -0.14
N PRO A 582 3.30 20.77 0.36
CA PRO A 582 3.45 22.14 -0.10
C PRO A 582 4.74 22.82 0.40
N THR A 583 5.46 22.19 1.33
CA THR A 583 6.59 22.78 2.04
C THR A 583 7.96 22.32 1.54
N ASP A 584 8.04 21.43 0.54
CA ASP A 584 9.34 20.92 0.07
C ASP A 584 10.02 21.95 -0.87
N PRO A 585 11.14 22.59 -0.43
CA PRO A 585 11.82 23.60 -1.21
C PRO A 585 12.42 23.05 -2.51
N LYS A 586 12.80 21.76 -2.54
CA LYS A 586 13.44 21.14 -3.71
C LYS A 586 12.45 20.97 -4.85
N VAL A 587 11.22 20.58 -4.52
CA VAL A 587 10.13 20.44 -5.49
C VAL A 587 9.75 21.80 -6.06
N LEU A 588 9.64 22.82 -5.19
CA LEU A 588 9.35 24.20 -5.61
C LEU A 588 10.45 24.80 -6.49
N ALA A 589 11.72 24.57 -6.14
CA ALA A 589 12.84 25.00 -6.99
C ALA A 589 12.78 24.32 -8.37
N LYS A 590 12.50 23.01 -8.39
CA LYS A 590 12.41 22.25 -9.64
C LYS A 590 11.25 22.69 -10.52
N LEU A 591 10.10 23.03 -9.92
CA LEU A 591 8.97 23.60 -10.63
C LEU A 591 9.32 24.98 -11.21
N GLY A 592 10.05 25.80 -10.44
CA GLY A 592 10.62 27.07 -10.91
C GLY A 592 11.53 26.89 -12.14
N ASP A 593 12.45 25.93 -12.09
CA ASP A 593 13.36 25.62 -13.21
C ASP A 593 12.57 25.25 -14.49
N LEU A 594 11.51 24.46 -14.35
CA LEU A 594 10.69 24.04 -15.49
C LEU A 594 9.88 25.19 -16.09
N HIS A 595 9.25 26.04 -15.26
CA HIS A 595 8.52 27.22 -15.74
C HIS A 595 9.44 28.24 -16.41
N ASP A 596 10.66 28.41 -15.90
CA ASP A 596 11.66 29.27 -16.53
C ASP A 596 12.08 28.72 -17.91
N GLY A 597 12.26 27.40 -18.01
CA GLY A 597 12.51 26.71 -19.27
C GLY A 597 11.39 26.82 -20.31
N GLU A 598 10.12 26.93 -19.88
CA GLU A 598 8.97 27.23 -20.75
C GLU A 598 8.85 28.72 -21.11
N GLY A 599 9.58 29.59 -20.40
CA GLY A 599 9.57 31.04 -20.59
C GLY A 599 8.56 31.80 -19.72
N ASP A 600 7.83 31.13 -18.82
CA ASP A 600 6.94 31.79 -17.85
C ASP A 600 7.73 32.23 -16.61
N LYS A 601 8.48 33.33 -16.78
CA LYS A 601 9.25 33.95 -15.69
C LYS A 601 8.40 34.38 -14.49
N SER A 602 7.09 34.61 -14.69
CA SER A 602 6.20 35.09 -13.63
C SER A 602 5.83 33.97 -12.63
N GLN A 603 5.50 32.79 -13.15
CA GLN A 603 5.25 31.61 -12.34
C GLN A 603 6.54 31.05 -11.74
N ALA A 604 7.63 31.07 -12.51
CA ALA A 604 8.96 30.70 -12.01
C ALA A 604 9.32 31.54 -10.78
N PHE A 605 9.13 32.87 -10.84
CA PHE A 605 9.40 33.76 -9.71
C PHE A 605 8.60 33.38 -8.46
N GLN A 606 7.31 33.06 -8.59
CA GLN A 606 6.49 32.65 -7.43
C GLN A 606 7.03 31.37 -6.81
N CYS A 607 7.37 30.37 -7.62
CA CYS A 607 7.88 29.08 -7.17
C CYS A 607 9.23 29.22 -6.46
N TYR A 608 10.16 29.96 -7.06
CA TYR A 608 11.47 30.23 -6.45
C TYR A 608 11.37 31.10 -5.20
N TYR A 609 10.46 32.07 -5.16
CA TYR A 609 10.25 32.91 -3.99
C TYR A 609 9.72 32.10 -2.79
N GLU A 610 8.73 31.23 -3.00
CA GLU A 610 8.26 30.31 -1.96
C GLU A 610 9.35 29.28 -1.58
N SER A 611 10.10 28.75 -2.55
CA SER A 611 11.25 27.87 -2.26
C SER A 611 12.28 28.56 -1.35
N PHE A 612 12.64 29.80 -1.67
CA PHE A 612 13.56 30.62 -0.87
C PHE A 612 12.99 30.91 0.53
N ARG A 613 11.68 31.15 0.65
CA ARG A 613 11.03 31.36 1.95
C ARG A 613 11.18 30.15 2.87
N TYR A 614 11.05 28.93 2.34
CA TYR A 614 11.19 27.70 3.13
C TYR A 614 12.65 27.30 3.35
N PHE A 615 13.51 27.44 2.34
CA PHE A 615 14.94 27.14 2.44
C PHE A 615 15.81 28.25 1.83
N PRO A 616 16.13 29.27 2.65
CA PRO A 616 16.89 30.44 2.18
C PRO A 616 18.39 30.19 1.93
N SER A 617 18.85 28.94 1.92
CA SER A 617 20.27 28.59 1.76
C SER A 617 20.55 27.90 0.43
N ASN A 618 19.53 27.70 -0.42
CA ASN A 618 19.73 27.15 -1.75
C ASN A 618 20.37 28.19 -2.67
N ILE A 619 21.59 27.91 -3.12
CA ILE A 619 22.37 28.82 -3.95
C ILE A 619 21.73 28.99 -5.33
N ASP A 620 21.24 27.90 -5.93
CA ASP A 620 20.65 27.92 -7.28
C ASP A 620 19.42 28.86 -7.33
N VAL A 621 18.59 28.79 -6.29
CA VAL A 621 17.39 29.64 -6.14
C VAL A 621 17.77 31.11 -5.89
N ILE A 622 18.80 31.35 -5.08
CA ILE A 622 19.29 32.71 -4.78
C ILE A 622 19.89 33.35 -6.04
N GLU A 623 20.66 32.60 -6.81
CA GLU A 623 21.23 33.03 -8.08
C GLU A 623 20.13 33.44 -9.05
N TRP A 624 19.14 32.57 -9.24
CA TRP A 624 18.01 32.85 -10.13
C TRP A 624 17.21 34.08 -9.69
N LEU A 625 16.84 34.19 -8.40
CA LEU A 625 16.10 35.36 -7.88
C LEU A 625 16.91 36.66 -8.02
N GLY A 626 18.22 36.59 -7.76
CA GLY A 626 19.12 37.73 -7.94
C GLY A 626 19.21 38.17 -9.40
N ALA A 627 19.36 37.23 -10.33
CA ALA A 627 19.36 37.51 -11.78
C ALA A 627 18.03 38.10 -12.24
N TYR A 628 16.90 37.54 -11.81
CA TYR A 628 15.56 38.05 -12.10
C TYR A 628 15.37 39.51 -11.67
N TYR A 629 15.86 39.88 -10.47
CA TYR A 629 15.80 41.27 -10.00
C TYR A 629 16.74 42.22 -10.77
N ILE A 630 17.87 41.72 -11.29
CA ILE A 630 18.75 42.50 -12.17
C ILE A 630 18.06 42.76 -13.51
N GLU A 631 17.44 41.74 -14.11
CA GLU A 631 16.72 41.86 -15.38
C GLU A 631 15.55 42.84 -15.29
N THR A 632 14.77 42.75 -14.20
CA THR A 632 13.65 43.66 -13.91
C THR A 632 14.08 45.04 -13.43
N GLN A 633 15.39 45.34 -13.44
CA GLN A 633 16.02 46.61 -13.05
C GLN A 633 15.91 46.98 -11.55
N PHE A 634 15.39 46.10 -10.70
CA PHE A 634 15.32 46.31 -9.24
C PHE A 634 16.60 45.85 -8.52
N CYS A 635 17.72 46.49 -8.84
CA CYS A 635 19.05 46.12 -8.35
C CYS A 635 19.19 46.18 -6.81
N GLU A 636 18.44 47.04 -6.13
CA GLU A 636 18.49 47.16 -4.67
C GLU A 636 18.03 45.90 -3.94
N LYS A 637 17.01 45.21 -4.47
CA LYS A 637 16.53 43.94 -3.90
C LYS A 637 17.50 42.81 -4.20
N ALA A 638 18.11 42.80 -5.39
CA ALA A 638 19.09 41.79 -5.79
C ALA A 638 20.30 41.73 -4.84
N ILE A 639 20.74 42.87 -4.31
CA ILE A 639 21.85 42.95 -3.35
C ILE A 639 21.63 42.05 -2.14
N GLN A 640 20.42 42.02 -1.58
CA GLN A 640 20.12 41.22 -0.39
C GLN A 640 20.29 39.72 -0.64
N TYR A 641 19.95 39.26 -1.86
CA TYR A 641 20.11 37.87 -2.27
C TYR A 641 21.60 37.52 -2.48
N PHE A 642 22.38 38.35 -3.17
CA PHE A 642 23.81 38.08 -3.40
C PHE A 642 24.69 38.27 -2.15
N GLU A 643 24.34 39.18 -1.24
CA GLU A 643 24.97 39.28 0.08
C GLU A 643 24.78 37.97 0.86
N ARG A 644 23.58 37.39 0.78
CA ARG A 644 23.30 36.08 1.38
C ARG A 644 24.12 34.97 0.72
N ALA A 645 24.23 34.95 -0.61
CA ALA A 645 25.10 34.00 -1.31
C ALA A 645 26.58 34.14 -0.87
N THR A 646 27.04 35.37 -0.65
CA THR A 646 28.40 35.65 -0.14
C THR A 646 28.63 35.08 1.26
N LEU A 647 27.61 35.07 2.12
CA LEU A 647 27.68 34.43 3.44
C LEU A 647 27.74 32.90 3.35
N ILE A 648 27.04 32.30 2.38
CA ILE A 648 27.01 30.83 2.19
C ILE A 648 28.32 30.34 1.56
N GLN A 649 28.83 31.03 0.55
CA GLN A 649 30.07 30.71 -0.15
C GLN A 649 31.07 31.88 -0.12
N PRO A 650 31.77 32.10 1.01
CA PRO A 650 32.69 33.23 1.16
C PRO A 650 33.97 33.10 0.31
N THR A 651 34.29 31.89 -0.14
CA THR A 651 35.46 31.58 -0.97
C THR A 651 35.27 31.96 -2.43
N GLN A 652 34.02 32.06 -2.89
CA GLN A 652 33.68 32.32 -4.28
C GLN A 652 33.56 33.83 -4.52
N VAL A 653 34.46 34.40 -5.33
CA VAL A 653 34.50 35.85 -5.60
C VAL A 653 33.32 36.33 -6.44
N LYS A 654 32.68 35.44 -7.21
CA LYS A 654 31.52 35.71 -8.08
C LYS A 654 30.43 36.51 -7.35
N TRP A 655 30.01 36.08 -6.17
CA TRP A 655 28.91 36.70 -5.43
C TRP A 655 29.23 38.12 -4.96
N GLN A 656 30.47 38.36 -4.53
CA GLN A 656 30.92 39.70 -4.12
C GLN A 656 30.97 40.66 -5.32
N LEU A 657 31.39 40.17 -6.49
CA LEU A 657 31.36 40.95 -7.73
C LEU A 657 29.93 41.27 -8.16
N MET A 658 28.99 40.34 -8.00
CA MET A 658 27.57 40.60 -8.31
C MET A 658 27.00 41.69 -7.39
N VAL A 659 27.32 41.70 -6.09
CA VAL A 659 26.92 42.78 -5.17
C VAL A 659 27.47 44.14 -5.63
N ALA A 660 28.77 44.21 -5.95
CA ALA A 660 29.41 45.43 -6.41
C ALA A 660 28.84 45.91 -7.76
N SER A 661 28.51 44.98 -8.66
CA SER A 661 27.83 45.26 -9.94
C SER A 661 26.41 45.80 -9.73
N CYS A 662 25.66 45.25 -8.77
CA CYS A 662 24.35 45.78 -8.41
C CYS A 662 24.42 47.20 -7.85
N TYR A 663 25.42 47.54 -7.02
CA TYR A 663 25.64 48.93 -6.56
C TYR A 663 25.97 49.89 -7.70
N ARG A 664 26.73 49.44 -8.70
CA ARG A 664 27.02 50.23 -9.90
C ARG A 664 25.74 50.48 -10.71
N ARG A 665 24.93 49.45 -10.92
CA ARG A 665 23.68 49.53 -11.70
C ARG A 665 22.56 50.30 -10.98
N SER A 666 22.57 50.35 -9.64
CA SER A 666 21.69 51.23 -8.85
C SER A 666 22.14 52.69 -8.83
N GLY A 667 23.25 53.04 -9.49
CA GLY A 667 23.79 54.40 -9.56
C GLY A 667 24.63 54.82 -8.36
N ASN A 668 24.88 53.92 -7.40
CA ASN A 668 25.68 54.21 -6.21
C ASN A 668 27.17 53.93 -6.47
N TYR A 669 27.77 54.72 -7.36
CA TYR A 669 29.14 54.53 -7.84
C TYR A 669 30.21 54.57 -6.75
N GLN A 670 30.02 55.37 -5.69
CA GLN A 670 30.96 55.46 -4.57
C GLN A 670 31.03 54.15 -3.79
N LYS A 671 29.88 53.60 -3.37
CA LYS A 671 29.82 52.31 -2.68
C LYS A 671 30.30 51.16 -3.57
N ALA A 672 29.98 51.20 -4.86
CA ALA A 672 30.50 50.24 -5.82
C ALA A 672 32.03 50.26 -5.87
N LEU A 673 32.64 51.46 -5.91
CA LEU A 673 34.10 51.62 -5.95
C LEU A 673 34.77 51.10 -4.68
N ASP A 674 34.21 51.40 -3.50
CA ASP A 674 34.73 50.90 -2.22
C ASP A 674 34.64 49.38 -2.13
N THR A 675 33.50 48.80 -2.52
CA THR A 675 33.31 47.34 -2.53
C THR A 675 34.25 46.64 -3.52
N TYR A 676 34.44 47.17 -4.74
CA TYR A 676 35.43 46.63 -5.68
C TYR A 676 36.86 46.75 -5.16
N LYS A 677 37.23 47.86 -4.51
CA LYS A 677 38.56 48.01 -3.87
C LYS A 677 38.77 46.97 -2.76
N ASP A 678 37.75 46.72 -1.96
CA ASP A 678 37.81 45.70 -0.90
C ASP A 678 37.88 44.28 -1.45
N ILE A 679 37.18 43.99 -2.56
CA ILE A 679 37.30 42.71 -3.28
C ILE A 679 38.71 42.56 -3.83
N HIS A 680 39.29 43.59 -4.47
CA HIS A 680 40.64 43.56 -5.01
C HIS A 680 41.71 43.37 -3.92
N ARG A 681 41.52 43.95 -2.73
CA ARG A 681 42.41 43.72 -1.57
C ARG A 681 42.41 42.26 -1.13
N LYS A 682 41.24 41.61 -1.14
CA LYS A 682 41.08 40.20 -0.76
C LYS A 682 41.55 39.25 -1.87
N PHE A 683 41.30 39.61 -3.12
CA PHE A 683 41.57 38.77 -4.30
C PHE A 683 42.30 39.58 -5.40
N PRO A 684 43.61 39.85 -5.23
CA PRO A 684 44.35 40.75 -6.11
C PRO A 684 44.62 40.20 -7.52
N GLU A 685 44.41 38.90 -7.73
CA GLU A 685 44.62 38.21 -9.01
C GLU A 685 43.34 38.08 -9.85
N ASN A 686 42.19 38.57 -9.37
CA ASN A 686 40.94 38.46 -10.10
C ASN A 686 40.87 39.46 -11.27
N VAL A 687 40.82 38.93 -12.50
CA VAL A 687 40.78 39.72 -13.75
C VAL A 687 39.49 40.54 -13.85
N GLU A 688 38.35 39.95 -13.53
CA GLU A 688 37.04 40.60 -13.67
C GLU A 688 36.90 41.79 -12.72
N CYS A 689 37.38 41.65 -11.48
CA CYS A 689 37.41 42.76 -10.52
C CYS A 689 38.24 43.95 -11.04
N LEU A 690 39.40 43.66 -11.64
CA LEU A 690 40.28 44.69 -12.21
C LEU A 690 39.67 45.37 -13.44
N ARG A 691 39.00 44.61 -14.32
CA ARG A 691 38.26 45.17 -15.46
C ARG A 691 37.15 46.11 -15.00
N PHE A 692 36.34 45.71 -14.02
CA PHE A 692 35.30 46.56 -13.47
C PHE A 692 35.84 47.81 -12.76
N LEU A 693 36.97 47.71 -12.05
CA LEU A 693 37.63 48.87 -11.44
C LEU A 693 38.15 49.86 -12.48
N VAL A 694 38.79 49.38 -13.57
CA VAL A 694 39.25 50.25 -14.64
C VAL A 694 38.08 51.00 -15.26
N ARG A 695 36.99 50.30 -15.62
CA ARG A 695 35.78 50.90 -16.20
C ARG A 695 35.14 51.92 -15.26
N LEU A 696 34.98 51.58 -13.98
CA LEU A 696 34.37 52.48 -13.01
C LEU A 696 35.23 53.73 -12.77
N CYS A 697 36.56 53.57 -12.67
CA CYS A 697 37.46 54.70 -12.49
C CYS A 697 37.56 55.58 -13.75
N THR A 698 37.39 55.04 -14.96
CA THR A 698 37.29 55.83 -16.20
C THR A 698 36.00 56.63 -16.22
N ASP A 699 34.87 56.00 -15.88
CA ASP A 699 33.55 56.65 -15.87
C ASP A 699 33.50 57.80 -14.84
N MET A 700 34.25 57.67 -13.73
CA MET A 700 34.36 58.69 -12.69
C MET A 700 35.51 59.70 -12.88
N GLY A 701 36.35 59.55 -13.91
CA GLY A 701 37.49 60.46 -14.18
C GLY A 701 38.61 60.43 -13.13
N LEU A 702 38.81 59.32 -12.43
CA LEU A 702 39.79 59.20 -11.34
C LEU A 702 41.21 58.93 -11.86
N LYS A 703 42.24 59.49 -11.21
CA LYS A 703 43.66 59.28 -11.60
C LYS A 703 44.15 57.84 -11.37
N GLU A 704 43.46 57.08 -10.52
CA GLU A 704 43.80 55.69 -10.17
C GLU A 704 43.63 54.70 -11.34
N VAL A 705 43.00 55.12 -12.46
CA VAL A 705 42.81 54.29 -13.67
C VAL A 705 44.14 53.70 -14.18
N GLN A 706 45.20 54.50 -14.22
CA GLN A 706 46.50 54.06 -14.75
C GLN A 706 47.11 52.94 -13.91
N GLU A 707 46.89 52.97 -12.60
CA GLU A 707 47.37 51.95 -11.66
C GLU A 707 46.64 50.61 -11.88
N TYR A 708 45.30 50.63 -11.92
CA TYR A 708 44.52 49.41 -12.15
C TYR A 708 44.71 48.85 -13.57
N ALA A 709 44.84 49.70 -14.59
CA ALA A 709 45.09 49.26 -15.97
C ALA A 709 46.47 48.59 -16.14
N THR A 710 47.50 49.07 -15.45
CA THR A 710 48.82 48.41 -15.47
C THR A 710 48.80 47.08 -14.71
N ARG A 711 48.04 46.99 -13.62
CA ARG A 711 47.82 45.73 -12.88
C ARG A 711 47.03 44.71 -13.71
N LEU A 712 45.97 45.13 -14.38
CA LEU A 712 45.18 44.29 -15.28
C LEU A 712 46.06 43.67 -16.36
N LYS A 713 46.86 44.48 -17.07
CA LYS A 713 47.80 43.99 -18.09
C LYS A 713 48.82 42.99 -17.55
N LYS A 714 49.24 43.11 -16.29
CA LYS A 714 50.16 42.16 -15.64
C LYS A 714 49.46 40.83 -15.34
N VAL A 715 48.24 40.87 -14.81
CA VAL A 715 47.45 39.68 -14.48
C VAL A 715 47.00 38.95 -15.75
N GLU A 716 46.57 39.66 -16.78
CA GLU A 716 46.21 39.07 -18.08
C GLU A 716 47.40 38.38 -18.75
N LYS A 717 48.58 39.03 -18.76
CA LYS A 717 49.82 38.39 -19.24
C LYS A 717 50.20 37.15 -18.43
N MET A 718 50.06 37.19 -17.10
CA MET A 718 50.29 36.02 -16.24
C MET A 718 49.32 34.88 -16.56
N LYS A 719 48.03 35.19 -16.77
CA LYS A 719 46.99 34.22 -17.14
C LYS A 719 47.25 33.62 -18.52
N GLU A 720 47.60 34.44 -19.51
CA GLU A 720 47.92 34.00 -20.86
C GLU A 720 49.15 33.08 -20.88
N ILE A 721 50.22 33.43 -20.13
CA ILE A 721 51.40 32.57 -19.97
C ILE A 721 51.01 31.23 -19.30
N ARG A 722 50.11 31.25 -18.33
CA ARG A 722 49.62 30.04 -17.64
C ARG A 722 48.79 29.16 -18.58
N GLU A 723 47.91 29.74 -19.39
CA GLU A 723 47.11 29.04 -20.39
C GLU A 723 47.97 28.48 -21.53
N GLN A 724 48.99 29.23 -21.98
CA GLN A 724 49.97 28.77 -22.96
C GLN A 724 50.82 27.61 -22.41
N ARG A 725 51.17 27.60 -21.12
CA ARG A 725 51.82 26.43 -20.48
C ARG A 725 50.90 25.20 -20.41
N VAL A 726 49.61 25.41 -20.18
CA VAL A 726 48.61 24.31 -20.14
C VAL A 726 48.32 23.77 -21.55
N LYS A 727 48.25 24.64 -22.57
CA LYS A 727 48.08 24.24 -23.98
C LYS A 727 49.34 23.57 -24.55
N SER A 728 50.53 24.13 -24.31
CA SER A 728 51.80 23.49 -24.73
C SER A 728 52.09 22.18 -23.98
N GLY A 729 51.61 22.03 -22.75
CA GLY A 729 51.68 20.78 -21.98
C GLY A 729 50.78 19.65 -22.51
N ARG A 730 49.78 19.95 -23.36
CA ARG A 730 48.85 18.96 -23.94
C ARG A 730 49.20 18.52 -25.37
N GLU A 731 50.04 19.27 -26.09
CA GLU A 731 50.51 18.86 -27.43
C GLU A 731 51.87 18.14 -27.42
N GLY A 732 52.58 18.13 -26.28
CA GLY A 732 53.93 17.57 -26.16
C GLY A 732 54.05 16.12 -25.70
N SER A 733 52.96 15.41 -25.38
CA SER A 733 53.03 14.06 -24.80
C SER A 733 52.33 13.00 -25.65
N ALA A 734 52.84 12.80 -26.86
CA ALA A 734 52.64 11.59 -27.64
C ALA A 734 53.96 11.14 -28.29
N ARG A 735 55.02 10.99 -27.48
CA ARG A 735 56.12 10.01 -27.67
C ARG A 735 57.22 10.19 -26.63
N SER A 736 57.45 9.15 -25.82
CA SER A 736 58.72 8.80 -25.18
C SER A 736 59.25 9.83 -24.14
N ARG A 737 59.47 9.52 -22.86
CA ARG A 737 60.07 8.33 -22.26
C ARG A 737 60.06 8.54 -20.73
N ARG A 738 59.90 7.42 -20.02
CA ARG A 738 60.42 7.09 -18.68
C ARG A 738 59.78 7.76 -17.46
N GLU A 739 59.06 6.90 -16.71
CA GLU A 739 59.03 6.71 -15.24
C GLU A 739 59.51 7.87 -14.35
N GLY A 740 58.81 8.28 -13.31
CA GLY A 740 57.60 7.75 -12.71
C GLY A 740 57.29 8.48 -11.41
N ARG A 741 55.99 8.58 -11.13
CA ARG A 741 55.35 8.52 -9.81
C ARG A 741 55.90 9.44 -8.72
N GLU A 742 55.13 10.47 -8.38
CA GLU A 742 54.97 10.88 -6.98
C GLU A 742 53.63 11.57 -6.77
N GLY A 743 52.85 11.01 -5.86
CA GLY A 743 51.86 11.77 -5.14
C GLY A 743 52.53 12.45 -3.95
N SER A 744 52.21 13.74 -3.80
CA SER A 744 52.06 14.46 -2.54
C SER A 744 53.28 14.67 -1.63
N ALA A 745 53.75 15.91 -1.59
CA ALA A 745 54.22 16.64 -0.39
C ALA A 745 54.37 18.12 -0.82
N GLY A 746 54.11 19.15 -0.03
CA GLY A 746 53.99 19.30 1.42
C GLY A 746 54.56 20.69 1.74
N SER A 747 53.91 21.46 2.61
CA SER A 747 54.47 22.73 3.11
C SER A 747 55.12 22.51 4.47
N ALA A 748 56.29 23.12 4.62
CA ALA A 748 57.25 23.14 5.73
C ALA A 748 56.65 23.46 7.12
N GLY A 749 57.29 23.16 8.25
CA GLY A 749 58.64 22.65 8.51
C GLY A 749 58.97 22.66 10.02
N ILE A 750 60.27 22.73 10.31
CA ILE A 750 60.99 22.95 11.60
C ILE A 750 61.79 21.74 12.09
N ALA A 751 63.03 22.06 12.46
CA ALA A 751 64.21 21.26 12.71
C ALA A 751 64.20 20.45 14.01
N GLU A 752 64.93 19.33 14.04
CA GLU A 752 66.17 19.15 14.83
C GLU A 752 66.71 17.71 14.65
N ASP A 753 67.95 17.63 14.17
CA ASP A 753 69.09 16.89 14.70
C ASP A 753 69.00 15.42 15.21
N VAL A 754 70.09 14.69 14.90
CA VAL A 754 70.65 13.47 15.56
C VAL A 754 70.38 12.06 14.94
N LYS A 755 71.42 11.64 14.20
CA LYS A 755 72.16 10.34 14.21
C LYS A 755 71.55 9.03 13.66
N THR A 756 72.33 8.47 12.71
CA THR A 756 72.80 7.07 12.55
C THR A 756 71.73 5.97 12.48
N ASP A 757 71.72 5.02 11.55
CA ASP A 757 72.88 4.29 11.05
C ASP A 757 72.54 3.50 9.77
N SER A 758 73.62 3.14 9.10
CA SER A 758 73.78 2.34 7.90
C SER A 758 73.09 0.96 7.86
N SER A 759 72.69 0.51 6.67
CA SER A 759 73.38 -0.60 5.95
C SER A 759 72.55 -1.20 4.78
N HIS A 760 73.23 -1.29 3.63
CA HIS A 760 73.28 -2.40 2.66
C HIS A 760 72.00 -2.98 2.02
N SER A 761 71.95 -3.36 0.73
CA SER A 761 72.92 -3.38 -0.37
C SER A 761 72.22 -3.86 -1.65
N SER A 762 72.46 -3.14 -2.74
CA SER A 762 72.68 -3.58 -4.14
C SER A 762 72.50 -5.06 -4.56
N ASN A 763 71.80 -5.27 -5.68
CA ASN A 763 72.33 -5.70 -7.02
C ASN A 763 71.20 -6.35 -7.84
N SER A 764 70.78 -5.85 -9.00
CA SER A 764 71.45 -5.82 -10.32
C SER A 764 71.70 -7.21 -10.93
N THR A 765 70.99 -7.56 -12.01
CA THR A 765 71.55 -7.66 -13.39
C THR A 765 70.53 -8.16 -14.44
N LYS A 766 70.55 -7.49 -15.63
CA LYS A 766 70.49 -7.97 -17.05
C LYS A 766 69.70 -9.26 -17.38
N GLY A 767 68.85 -9.39 -18.40
CA GLY A 767 68.67 -8.68 -19.68
C GLY A 767 68.97 -9.64 -20.84
N GLU A 768 67.99 -10.00 -21.69
CA GLU A 768 68.22 -10.49 -23.06
C GLU A 768 66.92 -10.55 -23.91
N ARG A 769 67.07 -10.27 -25.21
CA ARG A 769 66.04 -10.31 -26.27
C ARG A 769 66.22 -11.61 -27.09
N LEU A 770 65.13 -12.17 -27.64
CA LEU A 770 64.91 -12.35 -29.10
C LEU A 770 63.82 -13.40 -29.44
N SER A 771 62.88 -12.97 -30.30
CA SER A 771 62.27 -13.64 -31.46
C SER A 771 61.78 -15.11 -31.46
N ALA A 772 60.52 -15.23 -31.91
CA ALA A 772 60.01 -16.12 -32.97
C ALA A 772 59.47 -17.53 -32.65
N LYS A 773 58.17 -17.66 -33.03
CA LYS A 773 57.44 -18.78 -33.65
C LYS A 773 57.16 -20.07 -32.86
N MET A 774 55.86 -20.41 -32.95
CA MET A 774 55.16 -21.58 -32.43
C MET A 774 55.57 -22.94 -33.00
N ARG A 775 55.38 -23.99 -32.18
CA ARG A 775 54.84 -25.33 -32.51
C ARG A 775 54.27 -25.94 -31.22
N SER A 776 52.95 -26.09 -31.07
CA SER A 776 52.06 -27.18 -31.52
C SER A 776 51.90 -28.32 -30.49
N LEU A 777 50.71 -28.39 -29.90
CA LEU A 777 50.15 -29.56 -29.19
C LEU A 777 49.46 -30.51 -30.20
N PRO A 778 49.39 -31.82 -29.94
CA PRO A 778 48.83 -32.80 -30.86
C PRO A 778 47.31 -33.02 -30.72
N ALA A 779 46.75 -33.47 -31.85
CA ALA A 779 45.37 -33.82 -32.20
C ALA A 779 44.66 -34.79 -31.22
N SER A 780 43.33 -34.97 -31.22
CA SER A 780 42.50 -35.35 -32.37
C SER A 780 41.03 -35.51 -31.97
N ASN A 781 40.10 -35.03 -32.82
CA ASN A 781 39.04 -35.83 -33.48
C ASN A 781 37.94 -34.91 -34.06
N GLU A 782 38.12 -34.59 -35.34
CA GLU A 782 37.09 -34.21 -36.31
C GLU A 782 36.20 -35.44 -36.67
N PRO A 783 35.06 -35.36 -37.41
CA PRO A 783 34.85 -34.50 -38.59
C PRO A 783 33.43 -33.94 -38.84
N TYR A 784 33.30 -32.81 -39.55
CA TYR A 784 32.84 -32.79 -40.96
C TYR A 784 32.79 -31.35 -41.54
N GLU A 785 33.73 -31.12 -42.46
CA GLU A 785 33.75 -30.35 -43.71
C GLU A 785 32.96 -29.03 -43.86
N ALA A 786 33.74 -27.94 -43.87
CA ALA A 786 33.47 -26.73 -44.63
C ALA A 786 34.20 -26.77 -45.99
N SER A 787 33.53 -26.37 -47.06
CA SER A 787 34.12 -25.94 -48.34
C SER A 787 33.12 -24.97 -48.99
N ASN A 788 33.45 -23.89 -49.67
CA ASN A 788 34.71 -23.27 -50.09
C ASN A 788 34.43 -21.77 -50.31
N GLN A 789 35.43 -20.92 -50.08
CA GLN A 789 35.47 -19.59 -50.65
C GLN A 789 35.74 -19.69 -52.16
N LYS A 790 34.97 -18.94 -52.96
CA LYS A 790 35.38 -18.46 -54.28
C LYS A 790 35.07 -16.98 -54.37
N GLU A 791 36.09 -16.23 -54.74
CA GLU A 791 36.05 -14.83 -55.14
C GLU A 791 35.01 -14.62 -56.25
N LEU A 792 34.17 -13.60 -56.08
CA LEU A 792 33.40 -12.98 -57.16
C LEU A 792 33.34 -11.48 -56.88
N ASP A 793 34.02 -10.75 -57.76
CA ASP A 793 33.93 -9.34 -58.01
C ASP A 793 32.49 -8.98 -58.40
N ALA A 794 31.86 -8.07 -57.65
CA ALA A 794 30.55 -7.53 -57.98
C ALA A 794 30.42 -6.12 -57.39
N SER A 795 30.79 -5.14 -58.21
CA SER A 795 30.34 -3.76 -58.11
C SER A 795 28.80 -3.71 -58.06
N TYR A 796 28.24 -3.57 -56.87
CA TYR A 796 26.82 -3.25 -56.68
C TYR A 796 26.67 -1.73 -56.52
N MET A 797 26.20 -1.09 -57.59
CA MET A 797 25.72 0.28 -57.61
C MET A 797 24.27 0.28 -57.10
N ASP A 798 24.01 1.01 -56.01
CA ASP A 798 22.66 1.26 -55.51
C ASP A 798 21.83 1.97 -56.60
N PRO A 799 20.66 1.44 -57.02
CA PRO A 799 19.81 2.06 -58.04
C PRO A 799 19.04 3.30 -57.53
N LEU A 800 19.23 3.69 -56.28
CA LEU A 800 18.76 4.96 -55.73
C LEU A 800 19.99 5.83 -55.50
N GLY A 801 20.19 6.85 -56.35
CA GLY A 801 21.32 7.79 -56.24
C GLY A 801 21.50 8.40 -54.83
N PRO A 802 22.63 9.08 -54.57
CA PRO A 802 22.97 9.55 -53.22
C PRO A 802 21.81 10.31 -52.59
N GLN A 803 21.42 9.89 -51.38
CA GLN A 803 20.32 10.52 -50.64
C GLN A 803 20.60 12.02 -50.49
N MET A 804 19.63 12.85 -50.88
CA MET A 804 19.65 14.28 -50.57
C MET A 804 19.80 14.47 -49.06
N GLU A 805 20.85 15.19 -48.66
CA GLU A 805 21.00 15.65 -47.28
C GLU A 805 19.75 16.43 -46.86
N ARG A 806 19.01 15.89 -45.88
CA ARG A 806 17.98 16.66 -45.19
C ARG A 806 18.65 17.87 -44.54
N PRO A 807 18.06 19.08 -44.65
CA PRO A 807 18.54 20.22 -43.87
C PRO A 807 18.44 19.84 -42.40
N LYS A 808 19.59 19.89 -41.70
CA LYS A 808 19.67 19.66 -40.25
C LYS A 808 18.81 20.71 -39.55
N THR A 809 17.57 20.37 -39.21
CA THR A 809 16.81 21.08 -38.19
C THR A 809 17.53 20.88 -36.86
N GLY A 810 17.93 21.99 -36.26
CA GLY A 810 18.95 22.08 -35.22
C GLY A 810 18.73 21.13 -34.05
N ALA A 811 19.74 20.31 -33.79
CA ALA A 811 19.98 19.77 -32.46
C ALA A 811 20.33 20.96 -31.56
N LYS A 812 19.46 21.29 -30.60
CA LYS A 812 19.82 22.10 -29.44
C LYS A 812 20.91 21.34 -28.68
N ARG A 813 22.17 21.71 -28.91
CA ARG A 813 23.21 21.49 -27.90
C ARG A 813 22.74 22.25 -26.66
N ARG A 814 22.68 21.58 -25.52
CA ARG A 814 22.75 22.29 -24.23
C ARG A 814 24.04 23.09 -24.28
N VAL A 815 23.89 24.40 -24.41
CA VAL A 815 25.01 25.30 -24.23
C VAL A 815 25.16 25.44 -22.72
N GLU A 816 26.31 25.02 -22.20
CA GLU A 816 26.83 25.60 -20.97
C GLU A 816 27.22 27.04 -21.33
N GLU A 817 26.20 27.89 -21.38
CA GLU A 817 26.30 29.30 -21.71
C GLU A 817 26.55 30.05 -20.41
N ASP A 818 27.85 30.21 -20.10
CA ASP A 818 28.39 31.20 -19.17
C ASP A 818 28.30 32.60 -19.84
N ASP A 819 27.11 32.95 -20.33
CA ASP A 819 26.84 34.03 -21.29
C ASP A 819 26.62 35.39 -20.62
N PHE A 820 27.34 35.64 -19.53
CA PHE A 820 27.42 36.96 -18.93
C PHE A 820 28.73 37.70 -19.27
N ALA A 821 29.57 37.10 -20.14
CA ALA A 821 30.92 37.58 -20.42
C ALA A 821 31.09 38.34 -21.75
N ASP A 822 30.16 38.24 -22.72
CA ASP A 822 30.40 38.73 -24.09
C ASP A 822 29.32 39.69 -24.64
N GLU A 823 28.66 40.50 -23.81
CA GLU A 823 27.97 41.70 -24.33
C GLU A 823 28.96 42.87 -24.48
N GLU A 824 29.60 42.93 -25.65
CA GLU A 824 30.18 44.14 -26.22
C GLU A 824 29.02 45.12 -26.51
N LEU A 825 28.73 46.02 -25.55
CA LEU A 825 27.74 47.09 -25.72
C LEU A 825 28.14 47.97 -26.91
N GLY A 826 27.34 47.93 -27.99
CA GLY A 826 27.46 48.85 -29.12
C GLY A 826 27.11 50.29 -28.74
N ASP A 827 27.98 51.21 -29.15
CA ASP A 827 27.85 52.67 -29.09
C ASP A 827 26.80 53.18 -30.09
N ASP A 828 25.50 52.96 -29.90
CA ASP A 828 24.47 53.67 -30.70
C ASP A 828 23.03 53.48 -30.15
N LEU A 829 22.72 53.96 -28.94
CA LEU A 829 21.33 54.12 -28.50
C LEU A 829 21.13 55.31 -27.55
N LEU A 830 21.28 56.53 -28.08
CA LEU A 830 20.63 57.73 -27.54
C LEU A 830 20.19 58.63 -28.72
N PRO A 831 18.91 59.02 -28.84
CA PRO A 831 18.56 60.27 -29.50
C PRO A 831 18.69 61.45 -28.50
N GLU A 832 19.09 62.62 -29.03
CA GLU A 832 19.53 63.87 -28.36
C GLU A 832 18.89 64.25 -27.03
#